data_AF-K0K1J6-F1
#
_entry.id   AF-K0K1J6-F1
#
_cell.length_a   1.000
_cell.length_b   1.000
_cell.length_c   1.000
_cell.angle_alpha   90.00
_cell.angle_beta   90.00
_cell.angle_gamma   90.00
#
_symmetry.space_group_name_H-M   'P 1'
#
loop_
_entity.id
_entity.type
_entity.pdbx_description
1 polymer ?
#
loop_
_entity_poly.entity_id
_entity_poly.type
_entity_poly.pdbx_seq_one_letter_code
_entity_poly.pdbx_strand_id
1 'polypeptide(L)'
;MAPVDHTRAPVVGYTDRLDYRPGERVSVHASASTSDARVRVLRVDHDGNAPVRTPVDVDVPARVSVPRQDFDHGSYGLVSRPPVLGAAVSFAVWVWPTAFPAGRAGLMSQGDPDDGPFAELALRADGTPEFAVRTAGGVVSVRGPVLRLRRWYLVVGGYGEAGARIEVRPRDRLADEAGVVVTVPPTGPLVAGAASLLFAARRVGGRVGGHFDGKLDGPTVFADLRTELDWLVADTRSAWHLGARAHWELSHGIGGDTLLDLVDGRHGALHNQPLRGVTGHDWTGEVLDWRFADRGYSAVHFHSDDLADCGWDPVLEFALPDDLPSGCYAVELATELGVDRLPFFVRPTRPTARLAFLVPTLSYLAYALEHVHMPFLPEDPAEVAAPFARDNHLHSLYDRHRDGSGTAIASLRRPLLGVRDDHVFRHAGGPHQYSEDLHLVGWLRRQGFAFDVLTDHDLHADGAAALEGYRAVVTGSHPEYWTGAMLDAAQRYLGGGGNLGYLGGNGAYWVTAIHPKQPHLAELRRGYAGVRMWESEPGELHLSSTGEPGGLWQERGRAPHRLFGIGTTAAGLHGGGAYDLAGPHPLLVGLSSPLGGFGAVQGHAASFETDGIDPLLGSPPNVVLLGRATLGEAYVQADTGPTTPHPLGDPLDRRRADLTLLDAPGGGAVFATGSIGWCGALSHDKDDNDVSRLTAAVLRRFGAGPDTEDDPDAAAP
;
A
#
# COMPACT_ATOMS: atom_id res chain seq x y z
N MET A 1 18.52 -12.16 -3.93
CA MET A 1 18.08 -12.89 -2.72
C MET A 1 18.94 -12.51 -1.53
N ALA A 2 18.32 -11.83 -0.56
CA ALA A 2 18.90 -11.60 0.75
C ALA A 2 18.11 -12.45 1.76
N PRO A 3 18.79 -13.18 2.66
CA PRO A 3 18.07 -13.90 3.71
C PRO A 3 17.38 -12.91 4.64
N VAL A 4 16.21 -13.28 5.15
CA VAL A 4 15.50 -12.47 6.16
C VAL A 4 16.44 -12.19 7.33
N ASP A 5 16.60 -10.93 7.70
CA ASP A 5 17.28 -10.52 8.91
C ASP A 5 16.35 -10.74 10.12
N HIS A 6 16.66 -11.80 10.87
CA HIS A 6 15.94 -12.22 12.08
C HIS A 6 16.50 -11.61 13.37
N THR A 7 17.40 -10.62 13.29
CA THR A 7 18.01 -9.98 14.48
C THR A 7 16.96 -9.32 15.36
N ARG A 8 15.93 -8.73 14.75
CA ARG A 8 14.82 -8.04 15.45
C ARG A 8 13.65 -8.97 15.78
N ALA A 9 13.33 -9.88 14.87
CA ALA A 9 12.20 -10.79 14.98
C ALA A 9 12.64 -12.24 14.64
N PRO A 10 12.84 -13.11 15.65
CA PRO A 10 13.38 -14.46 15.45
C PRO A 10 12.48 -15.39 14.62
N VAL A 11 11.18 -15.09 14.57
CA VAL A 11 10.19 -15.72 13.72
C VAL A 11 9.30 -14.62 13.17
N VAL A 12 8.96 -14.69 11.89
CA VAL A 12 7.99 -13.80 11.26
C VAL A 12 7.16 -14.56 10.24
N GLY A 13 5.92 -14.13 10.04
CA GLY A 13 5.08 -14.67 8.98
C GLY A 13 3.99 -13.73 8.51
N TYR A 14 3.16 -14.28 7.64
CA TYR A 14 1.91 -13.70 7.14
C TYR A 14 0.95 -14.80 6.70
N THR A 15 -0.32 -14.43 6.59
CA THR A 15 -1.38 -15.25 5.97
C THR A 15 -1.59 -14.81 4.53
N ASP A 16 -2.11 -15.67 3.65
CA ASP A 16 -2.29 -15.36 2.22
C ASP A 16 -3.26 -14.21 1.93
N ARG A 17 -4.18 -13.96 2.88
CA ARG A 17 -5.09 -12.81 2.97
C ARG A 17 -5.45 -12.51 4.44
N LEU A 18 -6.19 -11.44 4.68
CA LEU A 18 -6.65 -11.04 6.03
C LEU A 18 -8.10 -11.45 6.31
N ASP A 19 -8.95 -11.54 5.29
CA ASP A 19 -10.38 -11.82 5.39
C ASP A 19 -10.71 -13.28 5.06
N TYR A 20 -11.46 -13.94 5.94
CA TYR A 20 -11.89 -15.33 5.79
C TYR A 20 -13.35 -15.51 6.22
N ARG A 21 -13.96 -16.59 5.73
CA ARG A 21 -15.23 -17.13 6.23
C ARG A 21 -15.03 -18.48 6.93
N PRO A 22 -15.95 -18.89 7.82
CA PRO A 22 -16.00 -20.27 8.31
C PRO A 22 -15.91 -21.29 7.16
N GLY A 23 -15.17 -22.38 7.36
CA GLY A 23 -14.92 -23.40 6.33
C GLY A 23 -13.82 -23.05 5.31
N GLU A 24 -13.37 -21.79 5.23
CA GLU A 24 -12.30 -21.41 4.31
C GLU A 24 -10.93 -21.86 4.80
N ARG A 25 -10.00 -22.02 3.85
CA ARG A 25 -8.62 -22.39 4.11
C ARG A 25 -7.78 -21.16 4.40
N VAL A 26 -6.94 -21.27 5.44
CA VAL A 26 -5.87 -20.33 5.79
C VAL A 26 -4.54 -20.93 5.38
N SER A 27 -3.72 -20.18 4.64
CA SER A 27 -2.33 -20.54 4.34
C SER A 27 -1.39 -19.63 5.12
N VAL A 28 -0.45 -20.23 5.85
CA VAL A 28 0.53 -19.53 6.68
C VAL A 28 1.92 -19.68 6.08
N HIS A 29 2.55 -18.54 5.81
CA HIS A 29 3.89 -18.44 5.26
C HIS A 29 4.79 -17.81 6.32
N ALA A 30 5.91 -18.45 6.64
CA ALA A 30 6.79 -17.97 7.70
C ALA A 30 8.26 -18.30 7.46
N SER A 31 9.11 -17.46 8.06
CA SER A 31 10.55 -17.65 8.15
C SER A 31 10.98 -17.54 9.61
N ALA A 32 11.95 -18.35 10.02
CA ALA A 32 12.48 -18.32 11.38
C ALA A 32 13.98 -18.60 11.43
N SER A 33 14.63 -18.08 12.48
CA SER A 33 16.02 -18.39 12.80
C SER A 33 16.20 -19.79 13.38
N THR A 34 15.16 -20.34 14.01
CA THR A 34 15.08 -21.72 14.50
C THR A 34 13.87 -22.41 13.91
N SER A 35 14.03 -23.67 13.49
CA SER A 35 13.07 -24.28 12.59
C SER A 35 11.83 -24.86 13.24
N ASP A 36 11.76 -24.98 14.56
CA ASP A 36 10.69 -25.69 15.24
C ASP A 36 9.78 -24.69 15.98
N ALA A 37 8.54 -24.54 15.50
CA ALA A 37 7.58 -23.60 16.05
C ALA A 37 6.35 -24.34 16.58
N ARG A 38 5.92 -24.00 17.80
CA ARG A 38 4.59 -24.35 18.29
C ARG A 38 3.55 -23.49 17.58
N VAL A 39 2.42 -24.10 17.24
CA VAL A 39 1.28 -23.43 16.59
C VAL A 39 0.09 -23.35 17.54
N ARG A 40 -0.63 -22.23 17.52
CA ARG A 40 -2.00 -22.11 18.04
C ARG A 40 -2.82 -21.18 17.16
N VAL A 41 -4.13 -21.42 17.11
CA VAL A 41 -5.10 -20.42 16.65
C VAL A 41 -5.72 -19.74 17.87
N LEU A 42 -5.74 -18.41 17.86
CA LEU A 42 -6.19 -17.58 18.96
C LEU A 42 -7.35 -16.70 18.50
N ARG A 43 -8.37 -16.55 19.34
CA ARG A 43 -9.29 -15.41 19.27
C ARG A 43 -8.65 -14.26 20.02
N VAL A 44 -8.56 -13.10 19.35
CA VAL A 44 -7.94 -11.90 19.90
C VAL A 44 -9.03 -10.94 20.36
N ASP A 45 -8.79 -10.32 21.51
CA ASP A 45 -9.69 -9.41 22.21
C ASP A 45 -8.85 -8.42 23.04
N HIS A 46 -9.48 -7.57 23.85
CA HIS A 46 -8.81 -6.64 24.75
C HIS A 46 -9.53 -6.56 26.10
N ASP A 47 -8.82 -6.54 27.22
CA ASP A 47 -9.43 -6.42 28.55
C ASP A 47 -9.59 -4.97 29.03
N GLY A 48 -9.10 -4.02 28.23
CA GLY A 48 -9.08 -2.59 28.51
C GLY A 48 -7.68 -2.06 28.83
N ASN A 49 -6.75 -2.94 29.18
CA ASN A 49 -5.35 -2.61 29.42
C ASN A 49 -4.40 -3.33 28.46
N ALA A 50 -4.70 -4.58 28.08
CA ALA A 50 -3.87 -5.39 27.20
C ALA A 50 -4.69 -6.34 26.31
N PRO A 51 -4.09 -6.82 25.20
CA PRO A 51 -4.69 -7.87 24.37
C PRO A 51 -4.95 -9.15 25.15
N VAL A 52 -6.14 -9.72 24.97
CA VAL A 52 -6.53 -11.04 25.48
C VAL A 52 -6.50 -12.04 24.34
N ARG A 53 -5.86 -13.19 24.59
CA ARG A 53 -5.60 -14.23 23.59
C ARG A 53 -6.19 -15.54 24.06
N THR A 54 -7.32 -15.93 23.49
CA THR A 54 -8.02 -17.16 23.88
C THR A 54 -7.77 -18.25 22.84
N PRO A 55 -7.16 -19.38 23.19
CA PRO A 55 -7.02 -20.51 22.26
C PRO A 55 -8.37 -20.98 21.73
N VAL A 56 -8.41 -21.28 20.44
CA VAL A 56 -9.57 -21.79 19.72
C VAL A 56 -9.27 -23.23 19.30
N ASP A 57 -10.25 -24.11 19.44
CA ASP A 57 -10.12 -25.48 18.97
C ASP A 57 -10.24 -25.50 17.44
N VAL A 58 -9.09 -25.65 16.79
CA VAL A 58 -8.96 -25.76 15.33
C VAL A 58 -7.99 -26.90 15.06
N ASP A 59 -8.28 -27.70 14.04
CA ASP A 59 -7.43 -28.83 13.65
C ASP A 59 -6.12 -28.32 13.01
N VAL A 60 -5.14 -28.02 13.86
CA VAL A 60 -3.78 -27.65 13.49
C VAL A 60 -2.78 -28.56 14.22
N PRO A 61 -1.64 -28.90 13.60
CA PRO A 61 -0.59 -29.63 14.28
C PRO A 61 -0.05 -28.80 15.46
N ALA A 62 0.29 -29.46 16.56
CA ALA A 62 0.84 -28.78 17.74
C ALA A 62 2.16 -28.04 17.46
N ARG A 63 2.92 -28.51 16.47
CA ARG A 63 4.20 -27.93 16.02
C ARG A 63 4.35 -28.06 14.51
N VAL A 64 5.07 -27.13 13.90
CA VAL A 64 5.43 -27.13 12.47
C VAL A 64 6.91 -26.82 12.29
N SER A 65 7.45 -27.22 11.14
CA SER A 65 8.80 -26.80 10.75
C SER A 65 8.73 -25.50 9.95
N VAL A 66 9.38 -24.44 10.43
CA VAL A 66 9.48 -23.13 9.79
C VAL A 66 10.90 -22.94 9.25
N PRO A 67 11.16 -23.14 7.95
CA PRO A 67 12.50 -22.94 7.41
C PRO A 67 12.88 -21.46 7.42
N ARG A 68 14.17 -21.16 7.29
CA ARG A 68 14.60 -19.81 6.91
C ARG A 68 14.33 -19.64 5.42
N GLN A 69 13.56 -18.61 5.07
CA GLN A 69 13.22 -18.25 3.69
C GLN A 69 13.83 -16.89 3.35
N ASP A 70 14.02 -16.60 2.06
CA ASP A 70 14.70 -15.39 1.58
C ASP A 70 13.70 -14.40 0.97
N PHE A 71 14.07 -13.12 0.86
CA PHE A 71 13.35 -12.17 0.04
C PHE A 71 13.97 -12.06 -1.36
N ASP A 72 13.13 -12.14 -2.39
CA ASP A 72 13.49 -11.82 -3.76
C ASP A 72 13.02 -10.42 -4.13
N HIS A 73 13.74 -9.41 -3.64
CA HIS A 73 13.49 -8.01 -3.94
C HIS A 73 13.78 -7.65 -5.40
N GLY A 74 13.16 -6.56 -5.81
CA GLY A 74 13.43 -5.85 -7.03
C GLY A 74 12.44 -6.20 -8.11
N SER A 75 11.89 -5.18 -8.75
CA SER A 75 11.00 -5.33 -9.87
C SER A 75 11.78 -5.48 -11.17
N TYR A 76 11.20 -6.22 -12.12
CA TYR A 76 11.80 -6.49 -13.42
C TYR A 76 10.77 -6.95 -14.44
N GLY A 77 11.14 -6.90 -15.72
CA GLY A 77 10.39 -7.55 -16.79
C GLY A 77 11.05 -8.86 -17.20
N LEU A 78 10.27 -9.91 -17.45
CA LEU A 78 10.72 -11.21 -17.96
C LEU A 78 10.06 -11.53 -19.28
N VAL A 79 10.87 -11.82 -20.28
CA VAL A 79 10.45 -12.41 -21.54
C VAL A 79 11.09 -13.79 -21.68
N SER A 80 10.27 -14.84 -21.59
CA SER A 80 10.78 -16.22 -21.64
C SER A 80 11.22 -16.66 -23.04
N ARG A 81 10.66 -16.06 -24.10
CA ARG A 81 10.92 -16.44 -25.51
C ARG A 81 11.27 -15.23 -26.41
N PRO A 82 12.33 -14.47 -26.08
CA PRO A 82 12.76 -13.33 -26.89
C PRO A 82 13.34 -13.81 -28.24
N PRO A 83 13.67 -12.88 -29.17
CA PRO A 83 14.48 -13.23 -30.34
C PRO A 83 15.78 -13.94 -29.95
N VAL A 84 16.16 -14.94 -30.76
CA VAL A 84 17.39 -15.73 -30.54
C VAL A 84 18.62 -14.88 -30.84
N LEU A 85 19.66 -15.01 -30.00
CA LEU A 85 20.96 -14.41 -30.29
C LEU A 85 21.58 -15.14 -31.49
N GLY A 86 21.74 -14.43 -32.60
CA GLY A 86 22.25 -14.94 -33.86
C GLY A 86 23.68 -14.46 -34.15
N ALA A 87 23.96 -14.12 -35.41
CA ALA A 87 25.27 -13.60 -35.83
C ALA A 87 25.52 -12.15 -35.41
N ALA A 88 24.45 -11.37 -35.22
CA ALA A 88 24.48 -9.99 -34.73
C ALA A 88 23.27 -9.73 -33.82
N VAL A 89 23.36 -8.69 -33.01
CA VAL A 89 22.28 -8.22 -32.14
C VAL A 89 22.44 -6.74 -31.83
N SER A 90 21.33 -6.02 -31.68
CA SER A 90 21.31 -4.73 -30.99
C SER A 90 20.15 -4.65 -30.02
N PHE A 91 20.42 -4.11 -28.84
CA PHE A 91 19.42 -3.71 -27.84
C PHE A 91 19.31 -2.20 -27.83
N ALA A 92 18.08 -1.70 -27.79
CA ALA A 92 17.79 -0.28 -27.66
C ALA A 92 16.69 -0.05 -26.63
N VAL A 93 16.89 0.97 -25.79
CA VAL A 93 15.93 1.35 -24.75
C VAL A 93 16.13 2.79 -24.34
N TRP A 94 15.05 3.49 -24.01
CA TRP A 94 15.10 4.77 -23.32
C TRP A 94 15.25 4.53 -21.82
N VAL A 95 16.17 5.25 -21.20
CA VAL A 95 16.55 5.07 -19.79
C VAL A 95 16.46 6.40 -19.06
N TRP A 96 15.83 6.40 -17.89
CA TRP A 96 15.77 7.51 -16.95
C TRP A 96 16.23 7.03 -15.57
N PRO A 97 17.54 7.09 -15.25
CA PRO A 97 18.06 6.55 -14.00
C PRO A 97 17.69 7.45 -12.81
N THR A 98 17.16 6.90 -11.72
CA THR A 98 16.85 7.65 -10.49
C THR A 98 17.94 7.47 -9.43
N ALA A 99 18.60 6.32 -9.42
CA ALA A 99 19.79 6.06 -8.63
C ALA A 99 20.82 5.27 -9.45
N PHE A 100 22.09 5.35 -9.06
CA PHE A 100 23.12 4.46 -9.59
C PHE A 100 23.19 3.18 -8.76
N PRO A 101 23.33 2.00 -9.41
CA PRO A 101 23.36 0.74 -8.68
C PRO A 101 24.62 0.64 -7.82
N ALA A 102 24.55 -0.07 -6.69
CA ALA A 102 25.74 -0.33 -5.88
C ALA A 102 26.85 -1.09 -6.64
N GLY A 103 26.48 -1.85 -7.67
CA GLY A 103 27.42 -2.59 -8.52
C GLY A 103 27.08 -2.45 -10.01
N ARG A 104 26.21 -3.32 -10.51
CA ARG A 104 25.76 -3.32 -11.90
C ARG A 104 24.28 -3.68 -11.98
N ALA A 105 23.54 -2.87 -12.71
CA ALA A 105 22.13 -3.11 -13.02
C ALA A 105 21.94 -3.51 -14.48
N GLY A 106 21.11 -4.51 -14.76
CA GLY A 106 20.71 -4.83 -16.14
C GLY A 106 19.65 -3.85 -16.63
N LEU A 107 19.85 -3.23 -17.80
CA LEU A 107 18.81 -2.45 -18.49
C LEU A 107 18.02 -3.38 -19.41
N MET A 108 18.75 -4.13 -20.25
CA MET A 108 18.26 -5.25 -21.04
C MET A 108 19.32 -6.36 -21.00
N SER A 109 18.99 -7.53 -20.45
CA SER A 109 19.96 -8.62 -20.24
C SER A 109 19.40 -9.96 -20.74
N GLN A 110 20.08 -10.59 -21.70
CA GLN A 110 19.71 -11.87 -22.28
C GLN A 110 20.80 -12.91 -22.00
N GLY A 111 20.45 -13.97 -21.27
CA GLY A 111 21.39 -15.01 -20.86
C GLY A 111 22.21 -14.67 -19.61
N ASP A 112 23.26 -15.45 -19.38
CA ASP A 112 24.11 -15.35 -18.19
C ASP A 112 25.58 -15.08 -18.62
N PRO A 113 26.29 -14.12 -17.98
CA PRO A 113 27.69 -13.83 -18.30
C PRO A 113 28.66 -14.98 -18.01
N ASP A 114 28.23 -16.04 -17.32
CA ASP A 114 29.06 -17.21 -17.02
C ASP A 114 28.76 -18.45 -17.90
N ASP A 115 27.59 -18.55 -18.52
CA ASP A 115 27.21 -19.71 -19.35
C ASP A 115 26.35 -19.34 -20.59
N GLY A 116 26.48 -20.13 -21.65
CA GLY A 116 25.61 -20.06 -22.83
C GLY A 116 25.69 -18.75 -23.64
N PRO A 117 24.67 -18.47 -24.47
CA PRO A 117 24.57 -17.23 -25.23
C PRO A 117 24.30 -16.04 -24.30
N PHE A 118 25.03 -14.94 -24.48
CA PHE A 118 24.93 -13.77 -23.59
C PHE A 118 25.06 -12.44 -24.35
N ALA A 119 24.13 -11.53 -24.08
CA ALA A 119 24.18 -10.13 -24.47
C ALA A 119 23.52 -9.28 -23.40
N GLU A 120 24.11 -8.14 -23.05
CA GLU A 120 23.63 -7.29 -21.98
C GLU A 120 23.93 -5.83 -22.26
N LEU A 121 22.90 -4.99 -22.10
CA LEU A 121 23.05 -3.56 -21.88
C LEU A 121 22.79 -3.30 -20.39
N ALA A 122 23.77 -2.73 -19.70
CA ALA A 122 23.77 -2.55 -18.25
C ALA A 122 24.19 -1.13 -17.84
N LEU A 123 23.79 -0.71 -16.64
CA LEU A 123 24.28 0.48 -15.96
C LEU A 123 25.24 0.09 -14.85
N ARG A 124 26.37 0.78 -14.74
CA ARG A 124 27.41 0.54 -13.73
C ARG A 124 27.27 1.51 -12.56
N ALA A 125 27.93 1.19 -11.45
CA ALA A 125 27.92 2.03 -10.24
C ALA A 125 28.48 3.45 -10.43
N ASP A 126 29.33 3.66 -11.43
CA ASP A 126 29.86 4.98 -11.81
C ASP A 126 28.91 5.77 -12.75
N GLY A 127 27.72 5.24 -13.01
CA GLY A 127 26.73 5.84 -13.91
C GLY A 127 27.01 5.62 -15.40
N THR A 128 28.04 4.85 -15.78
CA THR A 128 28.31 4.55 -17.18
C THR A 128 27.47 3.37 -17.69
N PRO A 129 26.81 3.47 -18.86
CA PRO A 129 26.20 2.33 -19.50
C PRO A 129 27.29 1.50 -20.20
N GLU A 130 27.11 0.18 -20.20
CA GLU A 130 28.03 -0.77 -20.82
C GLU A 130 27.22 -1.81 -21.60
N PHE A 131 27.65 -2.07 -22.83
CA PHE A 131 27.16 -3.19 -23.61
C PHE A 131 28.21 -4.32 -23.57
N ALA A 132 27.79 -5.55 -23.29
CA ALA A 132 28.65 -6.71 -23.21
C ALA A 132 28.01 -7.92 -23.91
N VAL A 133 28.82 -8.74 -24.58
CA VAL A 133 28.37 -9.97 -25.27
C VAL A 133 29.39 -11.10 -25.13
N ARG A 134 28.93 -12.35 -25.18
CA ARG A 134 29.80 -13.52 -25.30
C ARG A 134 30.06 -13.86 -26.76
N THR A 135 31.34 -13.98 -27.09
CA THR A 135 31.82 -14.46 -28.39
C THR A 135 32.62 -15.75 -28.22
N ALA A 136 32.96 -16.41 -29.32
CA ALA A 136 33.90 -17.53 -29.32
C ALA A 136 35.29 -17.16 -28.77
N GLY A 137 35.66 -15.87 -28.79
CA GLY A 137 36.91 -15.34 -28.21
C GLY A 137 36.78 -14.84 -26.76
N GLY A 138 35.65 -15.09 -26.09
CA GLY A 138 35.35 -14.59 -24.74
C GLY A 138 34.39 -13.40 -24.73
N VAL A 139 34.24 -12.77 -23.56
CA VAL A 139 33.32 -11.63 -23.38
C VAL A 139 33.98 -10.34 -23.90
N VAL A 140 33.25 -9.62 -24.76
CA VAL A 140 33.63 -8.29 -25.25
C VAL A 140 32.70 -7.27 -24.60
N SER A 141 33.24 -6.16 -24.12
CA SER A 141 32.43 -5.04 -23.64
C SER A 141 32.88 -3.68 -24.18
N VAL A 142 31.95 -2.74 -24.20
CA VAL A 142 32.16 -1.36 -24.61
C VAL A 142 31.34 -0.43 -23.74
N ARG A 143 31.93 0.70 -23.32
CA ARG A 143 31.34 1.64 -22.36
C ARG A 143 30.98 2.96 -23.01
N GLY A 144 29.85 3.52 -22.60
CA GLY A 144 29.39 4.85 -22.95
C GLY A 144 29.83 5.93 -21.95
N PRO A 145 29.34 7.16 -22.12
CA PRO A 145 29.56 8.26 -21.18
C PRO A 145 28.76 8.05 -19.88
N VAL A 146 29.15 8.76 -18.81
CA VAL A 146 28.37 8.79 -17.56
C VAL A 146 26.99 9.41 -17.83
N LEU A 147 25.93 8.72 -17.43
CA LEU A 147 24.56 9.25 -17.46
C LEU A 147 24.33 10.15 -16.24
N ARG A 148 23.44 11.12 -16.37
CA ARG A 148 22.95 11.88 -15.22
C ARG A 148 21.64 11.31 -14.71
N LEU A 149 21.45 11.36 -13.40
CA LEU A 149 20.18 11.01 -12.78
C LEU A 149 19.06 11.93 -13.28
N ARG A 150 17.86 11.36 -13.38
CA ARG A 150 16.60 12.02 -13.70
C ARG A 150 16.62 12.74 -15.06
N ARG A 151 17.30 12.16 -16.06
CA ARG A 151 17.27 12.59 -17.47
C ARG A 151 17.08 11.40 -18.40
N TRP A 152 16.36 11.60 -19.51
CA TRP A 152 16.12 10.58 -20.51
C TRP A 152 17.31 10.45 -21.48
N TYR A 153 17.77 9.21 -21.68
CA TYR A 153 18.77 8.85 -22.67
C TYR A 153 18.30 7.67 -23.50
N LEU A 154 18.45 7.75 -24.82
CA LEU A 154 18.38 6.58 -25.68
C LEU A 154 19.74 5.89 -25.61
N VAL A 155 19.75 4.63 -25.18
CA VAL A 155 20.96 3.82 -25.09
C VAL A 155 20.80 2.64 -26.04
N VAL A 156 21.75 2.50 -26.97
CA VAL A 156 21.78 1.40 -27.94
C VAL A 156 23.10 0.69 -27.87
N GLY A 157 23.08 -0.59 -27.51
CA GLY A 157 24.24 -1.47 -27.48
C GLY A 157 24.09 -2.58 -28.51
N GLY A 158 25.15 -2.95 -29.22
CA GLY A 158 25.06 -4.01 -30.21
C GLY A 158 26.40 -4.65 -30.54
N TYR A 159 26.33 -5.80 -31.20
CA TYR A 159 27.48 -6.53 -31.73
C TYR A 159 27.19 -7.06 -33.13
N GLY A 160 28.19 -6.99 -34.01
CA GLY A 160 28.15 -7.58 -35.35
C GLY A 160 29.57 -7.70 -35.94
N GLU A 161 29.67 -7.73 -37.26
CA GLU A 161 30.96 -7.85 -37.96
C GLU A 161 31.97 -6.74 -37.61
N ALA A 162 31.47 -5.54 -37.29
CA ALA A 162 32.30 -4.40 -36.89
C ALA A 162 32.75 -4.44 -35.42
N GLY A 163 32.34 -5.46 -34.65
CA GLY A 163 32.61 -5.59 -33.23
C GLY A 163 31.49 -5.06 -32.33
N ALA A 164 31.84 -4.74 -31.08
CA ALA A 164 30.90 -4.22 -30.09
C ALA A 164 30.75 -2.70 -30.24
N ARG A 165 29.52 -2.20 -30.09
CA ARG A 165 29.17 -0.78 -30.19
C ARG A 165 28.24 -0.39 -29.05
N ILE A 166 28.43 0.82 -28.54
CA ILE A 166 27.41 1.51 -27.73
C ILE A 166 27.24 2.94 -28.22
N GLU A 167 26.00 3.37 -28.30
CA GLU A 167 25.61 4.75 -28.58
C GLU A 167 24.66 5.26 -27.50
N VAL A 168 24.92 6.46 -27.01
CA VAL A 168 24.11 7.15 -26.00
C VAL A 168 23.70 8.51 -26.55
N ARG A 169 22.39 8.80 -26.52
CA ARG A 169 21.83 10.07 -26.97
C ARG A 169 20.92 10.67 -25.89
N PRO A 170 21.24 11.85 -25.33
CA PRO A 170 20.32 12.54 -24.43
C PRO A 170 19.06 12.97 -25.20
N ARG A 171 17.87 12.86 -24.58
CA ARG A 171 16.61 13.39 -25.13
C ARG A 171 16.67 14.90 -25.22
N ASP A 172 16.86 15.52 -24.06
CA ASP A 172 17.06 16.96 -23.90
C ASP A 172 18.53 17.20 -23.61
N ARG A 173 19.26 17.71 -24.59
CA ARG A 173 20.71 17.88 -24.51
C ARG A 173 21.10 19.08 -23.64
N LEU A 174 21.98 18.87 -22.65
CA LEU A 174 22.67 19.98 -21.96
C LEU A 174 23.83 20.54 -22.79
N ALA A 175 24.30 21.74 -22.43
CA ALA A 175 25.39 22.42 -23.13
C ALA A 175 26.70 21.59 -23.19
N ASP A 176 26.97 20.80 -22.15
CA ASP A 176 28.15 19.93 -22.00
C ASP A 176 27.88 18.47 -22.38
N GLU A 177 26.68 18.13 -22.85
CA GLU A 177 26.34 16.79 -23.33
C GLU A 177 26.42 16.73 -24.85
N ALA A 178 26.66 15.55 -25.42
CA ALA A 178 26.57 15.25 -26.85
C ALA A 178 26.17 13.79 -27.03
N GLY A 179 25.70 13.42 -28.22
CA GLY A 179 25.60 12.01 -28.59
C GLY A 179 26.99 11.39 -28.63
N VAL A 180 27.17 10.24 -27.99
CA VAL A 180 28.47 9.54 -27.92
C VAL A 180 28.33 8.17 -28.55
N VAL A 181 29.27 7.83 -29.43
CA VAL A 181 29.40 6.51 -30.06
C VAL A 181 30.78 5.96 -29.72
N VAL A 182 30.83 4.73 -29.20
CA VAL A 182 32.07 4.02 -28.92
C VAL A 182 32.01 2.63 -29.54
N THR A 183 33.12 2.19 -30.14
CA THR A 183 33.24 0.88 -30.79
C THR A 183 34.50 0.15 -30.33
N VAL A 184 34.43 -1.16 -30.19
CA VAL A 184 35.55 -2.06 -29.89
C VAL A 184 35.59 -3.19 -30.93
N PRO A 185 36.77 -3.55 -31.48
CA PRO A 185 36.87 -4.60 -32.49
C PRO A 185 36.30 -5.97 -32.04
N PRO A 186 35.86 -6.82 -32.98
CA PRO A 186 35.36 -8.15 -32.66
C PRO A 186 36.49 -9.09 -32.19
N THR A 187 36.19 -10.00 -31.26
CA THR A 187 37.10 -11.07 -30.84
C THR A 187 36.67 -12.47 -31.33
N GLY A 188 35.55 -12.56 -32.05
CA GLY A 188 35.03 -13.80 -32.64
C GLY A 188 33.53 -13.73 -32.90
N PRO A 189 32.91 -14.75 -33.54
CA PRO A 189 31.46 -14.81 -33.71
C PRO A 189 30.74 -14.85 -32.36
N LEU A 190 29.50 -14.33 -32.31
CA LEU A 190 28.62 -14.46 -31.15
C LEU A 190 28.36 -15.92 -30.82
N VAL A 191 28.27 -16.23 -29.52
CA VAL A 191 27.71 -17.50 -29.08
C VAL A 191 26.21 -17.44 -29.28
N ALA A 192 25.72 -18.17 -30.29
CA ALA A 192 24.31 -18.16 -30.67
C ALA A 192 23.46 -19.05 -29.75
N GLY A 193 22.19 -18.69 -29.55
CA GLY A 193 21.25 -19.52 -28.84
C GLY A 193 20.08 -18.77 -28.21
N ALA A 194 19.14 -19.54 -27.67
CA ALA A 194 17.98 -19.02 -26.97
C ALA A 194 18.28 -18.87 -25.47
N ALA A 195 17.98 -17.70 -24.92
CA ALA A 195 17.96 -17.44 -23.49
C ALA A 195 16.87 -16.40 -23.19
N SER A 196 16.33 -16.43 -21.97
CA SER A 196 15.35 -15.43 -21.51
C SER A 196 15.95 -14.03 -21.51
N LEU A 197 15.12 -13.02 -21.78
CA LEU A 197 15.47 -11.61 -21.70
C LEU A 197 14.84 -10.99 -20.46
N LEU A 198 15.61 -10.19 -19.74
CA LEU A 198 15.21 -9.43 -18.57
C LEU A 198 15.27 -7.92 -18.86
N PHE A 199 14.30 -7.17 -18.34
CA PHE A 199 14.33 -5.71 -18.27
C PHE A 199 14.53 -5.28 -16.83
N ALA A 200 15.33 -4.23 -16.61
CA ALA A 200 15.65 -3.69 -15.28
C ALA A 200 16.26 -4.71 -14.29
N ALA A 201 16.77 -5.84 -14.77
CA ALA A 201 17.50 -6.83 -13.99
C ALA A 201 18.45 -7.64 -14.90
N ARG A 202 19.27 -8.47 -14.28
CA ARG A 202 20.21 -9.37 -14.97
C ARG A 202 20.23 -10.75 -14.34
N ARG A 203 20.70 -11.74 -15.10
CA ARG A 203 20.94 -13.09 -14.59
C ARG A 203 22.42 -13.26 -14.23
N VAL A 204 22.69 -13.78 -13.04
CA VAL A 204 24.05 -14.12 -12.58
C VAL A 204 23.98 -15.43 -11.81
N GLY A 205 24.74 -16.43 -12.26
CA GLY A 205 24.71 -17.77 -11.65
C GLY A 205 23.31 -18.39 -11.65
N GLY A 206 22.53 -18.14 -12.71
CA GLY A 206 21.15 -18.62 -12.84
C GLY A 206 20.09 -17.81 -12.07
N ARG A 207 20.47 -16.89 -11.17
CA ARG A 207 19.54 -16.09 -10.36
C ARG A 207 19.29 -14.71 -10.96
N VAL A 208 18.09 -14.17 -10.77
CA VAL A 208 17.77 -12.78 -11.10
C VAL A 208 18.34 -11.87 -10.00
N GLY A 209 18.93 -10.75 -10.40
CA GLY A 209 19.51 -9.75 -9.50
C GLY A 209 19.99 -8.54 -10.28
N GLY A 210 20.78 -7.67 -9.64
CA GLY A 210 21.31 -6.47 -10.28
C GLY A 210 20.18 -5.62 -10.88
N HIS A 211 19.26 -5.20 -10.01
CA HIS A 211 18.08 -4.45 -10.39
C HIS A 211 18.42 -2.99 -10.71
N PHE A 212 17.66 -2.41 -11.63
CA PHE A 212 17.77 -1.01 -12.03
C PHE A 212 16.75 -0.14 -11.27
N ASP A 213 17.23 0.97 -10.74
CA ASP A 213 16.39 2.02 -10.16
C ASP A 213 16.16 3.13 -11.21
N GLY A 214 14.94 3.21 -11.74
CA GLY A 214 14.53 4.23 -12.70
C GLY A 214 13.53 3.75 -13.74
N LYS A 215 13.29 4.57 -14.76
CA LYS A 215 12.30 4.27 -15.81
C LYS A 215 12.95 3.70 -17.06
N LEU A 216 12.32 2.67 -17.62
CA LEU A 216 12.63 2.15 -18.96
C LEU A 216 11.44 2.35 -19.88
N ASP A 217 11.72 2.69 -21.13
CA ASP A 217 10.71 2.96 -22.16
C ASP A 217 11.16 2.41 -23.52
N GLY A 218 10.22 1.82 -24.25
CA GLY A 218 10.39 1.20 -25.57
C GLY A 218 11.54 0.19 -25.73
N PRO A 219 11.71 -0.82 -24.85
CA PRO A 219 12.74 -1.84 -25.05
C PRO A 219 12.58 -2.51 -26.42
N THR A 220 13.67 -2.63 -27.18
CA THR A 220 13.65 -3.07 -28.58
C THR A 220 14.87 -3.95 -28.89
N VAL A 221 14.66 -5.02 -29.66
CA VAL A 221 15.72 -5.95 -30.11
C VAL A 221 15.77 -6.00 -31.63
N PHE A 222 16.99 -5.90 -32.17
CA PHE A 222 17.31 -6.07 -33.59
C PHE A 222 18.24 -7.27 -33.80
N ALA A 223 18.19 -7.89 -34.97
CA ALA A 223 19.06 -9.02 -35.35
C ALA A 223 20.32 -8.59 -36.13
N ASP A 224 20.52 -7.29 -36.27
CA ASP A 224 21.65 -6.63 -36.93
C ASP A 224 22.29 -5.58 -36.01
N LEU A 225 23.50 -5.14 -36.35
CA LEU A 225 24.19 -4.06 -35.65
C LEU A 225 23.63 -2.70 -36.13
N ARG A 226 22.89 -2.00 -35.26
CA ARG A 226 22.25 -0.73 -35.61
C ARG A 226 23.22 0.44 -35.49
N THR A 227 23.35 1.22 -36.57
CA THR A 227 24.18 2.43 -36.64
C THR A 227 23.38 3.70 -36.98
N GLU A 228 22.19 3.56 -37.57
CA GLU A 228 21.30 4.67 -37.91
C GLU A 228 20.16 4.74 -36.90
N LEU A 229 20.23 5.72 -35.98
CA LEU A 229 19.31 5.84 -34.83
C LEU A 229 18.45 7.11 -34.82
N ASP A 230 18.61 8.03 -35.78
CA ASP A 230 17.88 9.32 -35.79
C ASP A 230 16.36 9.14 -35.75
N TRP A 231 15.86 8.10 -36.40
CA TRP A 231 14.44 7.74 -36.38
C TRP A 231 14.00 7.13 -35.05
N LEU A 232 14.87 6.36 -34.38
CA LEU A 232 14.55 5.75 -33.08
C LEU A 232 14.45 6.83 -31.99
N VAL A 233 15.16 7.95 -32.18
CA VAL A 233 15.00 9.14 -31.36
C VAL A 233 13.66 9.86 -31.64
N ALA A 234 13.16 9.78 -32.87
CA ALA A 234 11.96 10.49 -33.32
C ALA A 234 10.66 9.74 -33.00
N ASP A 235 10.63 8.42 -33.18
CA ASP A 235 9.48 7.57 -32.89
C ASP A 235 9.92 6.11 -32.66
N THR A 236 10.02 5.70 -31.39
CA THR A 236 10.32 4.31 -31.02
C THR A 236 9.17 3.35 -31.28
N ARG A 237 7.93 3.83 -31.33
CA ARG A 237 6.73 2.99 -31.43
C ARG A 237 6.59 2.33 -32.80
N SER A 238 7.19 2.93 -33.82
CA SER A 238 7.24 2.41 -35.18
C SER A 238 8.46 1.50 -35.44
N ALA A 239 9.24 1.13 -34.42
CA ALA A 239 10.48 0.36 -34.60
C ALA A 239 10.27 -1.00 -35.30
N TRP A 240 9.10 -1.61 -35.15
CA TRP A 240 8.72 -2.86 -35.82
C TRP A 240 8.67 -2.75 -37.35
N HIS A 241 8.29 -1.60 -37.89
CA HIS A 241 8.32 -1.35 -39.34
C HIS A 241 9.74 -1.26 -39.91
N LEU A 242 10.76 -1.13 -39.04
CA LEU A 242 12.11 -0.75 -39.40
C LEU A 242 13.13 -1.86 -39.08
N GLY A 243 12.65 -3.11 -39.02
CA GLY A 243 13.48 -4.30 -38.88
C GLY A 243 13.71 -4.78 -37.45
N ALA A 244 13.02 -4.19 -36.46
CA ALA A 244 13.02 -4.76 -35.11
C ALA A 244 12.44 -6.18 -35.12
N ARG A 245 13.03 -7.07 -34.31
CA ARG A 245 12.58 -8.45 -34.11
C ARG A 245 11.67 -8.61 -32.90
N ALA A 246 11.71 -7.64 -32.00
CA ALA A 246 10.79 -7.47 -30.89
C ALA A 246 10.80 -6.01 -30.44
N HIS A 247 9.64 -5.52 -30.01
CA HIS A 247 9.47 -4.20 -29.42
C HIS A 247 8.36 -4.29 -28.38
N TRP A 248 8.68 -3.99 -27.12
CA TRP A 248 7.69 -4.05 -26.04
C TRP A 248 7.12 -2.67 -25.77
N GLU A 249 5.81 -2.56 -26.00
CA GLU A 249 5.04 -1.35 -25.72
C GLU A 249 4.45 -1.45 -24.30
N LEU A 250 4.91 -0.57 -23.40
CA LEU A 250 4.58 -0.64 -21.98
C LEU A 250 3.40 0.25 -21.58
N SER A 251 2.80 0.99 -22.53
CA SER A 251 1.57 1.77 -22.29
C SER A 251 0.30 0.93 -22.35
N HIS A 252 0.36 -0.30 -22.87
CA HIS A 252 -0.81 -1.16 -23.00
C HIS A 252 -1.08 -1.96 -21.73
N GLY A 253 -2.37 -2.05 -21.36
CA GLY A 253 -2.82 -2.85 -20.23
C GLY A 253 -2.18 -2.43 -18.89
N ILE A 254 -2.03 -1.12 -18.66
CA ILE A 254 -1.35 -0.53 -17.49
C ILE A 254 -1.84 -1.12 -16.15
N GLY A 255 -3.12 -1.46 -16.01
CA GLY A 255 -3.67 -2.12 -14.81
C GLY A 255 -3.35 -3.61 -14.66
N GLY A 256 -2.23 -4.06 -15.23
CA GLY A 256 -1.78 -5.45 -15.15
C GLY A 256 -0.27 -5.56 -15.29
N ASP A 257 0.21 -6.80 -15.40
CA ASP A 257 1.63 -7.18 -15.39
C ASP A 257 2.18 -7.51 -16.78
N THR A 258 1.36 -7.47 -17.83
CA THR A 258 1.78 -7.97 -19.16
C THR A 258 2.67 -6.97 -19.91
N LEU A 259 3.75 -7.48 -20.50
CA LEU A 259 4.62 -6.76 -21.44
C LEU A 259 4.24 -7.14 -22.87
N LEU A 260 3.59 -6.24 -23.60
CA LEU A 260 3.09 -6.51 -24.94
C LEU A 260 4.17 -6.30 -26.01
N ASP A 261 4.68 -7.37 -26.62
CA ASP A 261 5.44 -7.29 -27.87
C ASP A 261 4.53 -7.03 -29.09
N LEU A 262 4.87 -6.01 -29.88
CA LEU A 262 4.13 -5.59 -31.07
C LEU A 262 4.61 -6.26 -32.38
N VAL A 263 5.72 -7.01 -32.37
CA VAL A 263 6.30 -7.60 -33.59
C VAL A 263 5.80 -9.02 -33.85
N ASP A 264 6.16 -9.95 -32.97
CA ASP A 264 6.01 -11.40 -33.17
C ASP A 264 5.14 -12.04 -32.07
N GLY A 265 4.54 -11.24 -31.17
CA GLY A 265 3.74 -11.73 -30.04
C GLY A 265 4.58 -12.36 -28.91
N ARG A 266 5.84 -11.93 -28.75
CA ARG A 266 6.78 -12.37 -27.70
C ARG A 266 6.51 -11.66 -26.38
N HIS A 267 5.29 -11.80 -25.88
CA HIS A 267 4.89 -11.14 -24.65
C HIS A 267 5.74 -11.59 -23.46
N GLY A 268 5.89 -10.69 -22.49
CA GLY A 268 6.53 -10.94 -21.20
C GLY A 268 5.59 -10.61 -20.04
N ALA A 269 6.14 -10.70 -18.82
CA ALA A 269 5.46 -10.32 -17.60
C ALA A 269 6.37 -9.46 -16.71
N LEU A 270 5.75 -8.58 -15.94
CA LEU A 270 6.38 -7.79 -14.89
C LEU A 270 6.32 -8.58 -13.59
N HIS A 271 7.41 -8.52 -12.83
CA HIS A 271 7.57 -9.19 -11.54
C HIS A 271 7.80 -8.15 -10.44
N ASN A 272 7.30 -8.43 -9.24
CA ASN A 272 7.32 -7.54 -8.07
C ASN A 272 6.65 -6.17 -8.27
N GLN A 273 5.66 -6.08 -9.18
CA GLN A 273 4.77 -4.93 -9.35
C GLN A 273 5.50 -3.56 -9.47
N PRO A 274 6.36 -3.36 -10.50
CA PRO A 274 6.92 -2.03 -10.77
C PRO A 274 5.81 -1.03 -11.08
N LEU A 275 6.08 0.25 -10.84
CA LEU A 275 5.08 1.30 -11.02
C LEU A 275 4.82 1.56 -12.52
N ARG A 276 3.57 1.37 -12.94
CA ARG A 276 3.09 1.62 -14.32
C ARG A 276 2.26 2.90 -14.40
N GLY A 277 1.92 3.34 -15.62
CA GLY A 277 1.19 4.61 -15.80
C GLY A 277 2.04 5.80 -15.33
N VAL A 278 3.34 5.73 -15.63
CA VAL A 278 4.35 6.76 -15.36
C VAL A 278 4.79 7.41 -16.67
N THR A 279 5.31 8.63 -16.58
CA THR A 279 5.73 9.42 -17.75
C THR A 279 6.86 8.76 -18.52
N GLY A 280 6.72 8.72 -19.84
CA GLY A 280 7.71 8.25 -20.80
C GLY A 280 8.62 9.34 -21.33
N HIS A 281 9.57 8.96 -22.19
CA HIS A 281 10.57 9.85 -22.77
C HIS A 281 9.97 10.93 -23.70
N ASP A 282 8.75 10.72 -24.18
CA ASP A 282 8.03 11.58 -25.12
C ASP A 282 6.82 12.29 -24.49
N TRP A 283 6.72 12.27 -23.15
CA TRP A 283 5.68 12.99 -22.42
C TRP A 283 5.86 14.50 -22.53
N THR A 284 4.81 15.20 -22.98
CA THR A 284 4.82 16.65 -23.24
C THR A 284 4.13 17.46 -22.13
N GLY A 285 3.41 16.80 -21.22
CA GLY A 285 2.56 17.45 -20.23
C GLY A 285 1.19 17.91 -20.76
N GLU A 286 0.85 17.64 -22.02
CA GLU A 286 -0.44 18.02 -22.62
C GLU A 286 -1.61 17.18 -22.08
N VAL A 287 -1.36 15.91 -21.76
CA VAL A 287 -2.35 14.99 -21.19
C VAL A 287 -1.79 14.41 -19.89
N LEU A 288 -2.53 14.60 -18.78
CA LEU A 288 -2.14 14.15 -17.43
C LEU A 288 -2.80 12.81 -17.04
N ASP A 289 -3.72 12.33 -17.86
CA ASP A 289 -4.44 11.08 -17.66
C ASP A 289 -4.00 10.09 -18.72
N TRP A 290 -3.25 9.07 -18.29
CA TRP A 290 -2.66 8.07 -19.18
C TRP A 290 -3.70 7.34 -20.02
N ARG A 291 -4.97 7.26 -19.58
CA ARG A 291 -6.05 6.57 -20.31
C ARG A 291 -6.44 7.28 -21.59
N PHE A 292 -6.22 8.60 -21.65
CA PHE A 292 -6.56 9.45 -22.78
C PHE A 292 -5.31 9.90 -23.56
N ALA A 293 -4.14 9.43 -23.15
CA ALA A 293 -2.89 9.81 -23.77
C ALA A 293 -2.53 8.84 -24.89
N ASP A 294 -2.36 9.35 -26.11
CA ASP A 294 -1.86 8.55 -27.25
C ASP A 294 -0.35 8.23 -27.13
N ARG A 295 0.37 8.94 -26.24
CA ARG A 295 1.82 8.86 -26.05
C ARG A 295 2.22 9.37 -24.66
N GLY A 296 3.50 9.23 -24.27
CA GLY A 296 4.01 9.82 -23.04
C GLY A 296 3.82 8.97 -21.78
N TYR A 297 3.30 7.75 -21.90
CA TYR A 297 3.06 6.84 -20.77
C TYR A 297 3.49 5.39 -21.06
N SER A 298 4.46 5.22 -21.96
CA SER A 298 5.07 3.94 -22.33
C SER A 298 6.24 3.53 -21.44
N ALA A 299 6.41 4.19 -20.29
CA ALA A 299 7.43 3.85 -19.32
C ALA A 299 6.91 2.97 -18.18
N VAL A 300 7.82 2.23 -17.58
CA VAL A 300 7.65 1.53 -16.30
C VAL A 300 8.79 1.95 -15.39
N HIS A 301 8.49 2.31 -14.15
CA HIS A 301 9.46 2.67 -13.12
C HIS A 301 9.78 1.44 -12.27
N PHE A 302 11.02 0.98 -12.35
CA PHE A 302 11.53 -0.17 -11.63
C PHE A 302 12.34 0.29 -10.41
N HIS A 303 12.28 -0.50 -9.35
CA HIS A 303 13.05 -0.31 -8.13
C HIS A 303 13.71 -1.61 -7.70
N SER A 304 14.87 -1.49 -7.08
CA SER A 304 15.67 -2.60 -6.57
C SER A 304 15.14 -3.19 -5.26
N ASP A 305 14.19 -2.52 -4.61
CA ASP A 305 13.57 -2.91 -3.34
C ASP A 305 12.07 -3.23 -3.45
N ASP A 306 11.48 -3.13 -4.65
CA ASP A 306 10.11 -3.56 -4.92
C ASP A 306 9.88 -5.02 -4.46
N LEU A 307 8.75 -5.26 -3.81
CA LEU A 307 8.36 -6.60 -3.36
C LEU A 307 6.84 -6.72 -3.29
N ALA A 308 6.26 -7.45 -4.23
CA ALA A 308 4.81 -7.68 -4.30
C ALA A 308 4.39 -8.95 -3.55
N ASP A 309 5.25 -9.96 -3.51
CA ASP A 309 4.99 -11.24 -2.82
C ASP A 309 6.35 -11.79 -2.37
N CYS A 310 6.48 -12.22 -1.12
CA CYS A 310 7.71 -12.85 -0.66
C CYS A 310 7.99 -14.19 -1.35
N GLY A 311 6.95 -14.84 -1.91
CA GLY A 311 7.08 -16.13 -2.61
C GLY A 311 7.52 -17.27 -1.69
N TRP A 312 7.23 -17.15 -0.39
CA TRP A 312 7.58 -18.16 0.61
C TRP A 312 6.68 -19.38 0.46
N ASP A 313 7.25 -20.57 0.60
CA ASP A 313 6.46 -21.79 0.68
C ASP A 313 5.63 -21.78 1.98
N PRO A 314 4.37 -22.25 1.94
CA PRO A 314 3.54 -22.34 3.13
C PRO A 314 4.12 -23.36 4.11
N VAL A 315 4.14 -23.00 5.39
CA VAL A 315 4.59 -23.87 6.49
C VAL A 315 3.43 -24.59 7.19
N LEU A 316 2.22 -24.08 6.99
CA LEU A 316 0.98 -24.60 7.56
C LEU A 316 -0.19 -24.20 6.68
N GLU A 317 -1.08 -25.15 6.40
CA GLU A 317 -2.40 -24.91 5.83
C GLU A 317 -3.45 -25.62 6.68
N PHE A 318 -4.57 -24.96 6.95
CA PHE A 318 -5.69 -25.55 7.70
C PHE A 318 -7.01 -24.93 7.29
N ALA A 319 -8.13 -25.62 7.56
CA ALA A 319 -9.47 -25.10 7.36
C ALA A 319 -10.03 -24.54 8.66
N LEU A 320 -10.75 -23.42 8.59
CA LEU A 320 -11.49 -22.88 9.73
C LEU A 320 -12.73 -23.75 10.00
N PRO A 321 -13.12 -23.96 11.28
CA PRO A 321 -14.37 -24.64 11.60
C PRO A 321 -15.57 -23.94 10.95
N ASP A 322 -16.58 -24.72 10.51
CA ASP A 322 -17.79 -24.20 9.87
C ASP A 322 -18.66 -23.36 10.82
N ASP A 323 -18.51 -23.58 12.12
CA ASP A 323 -19.23 -22.88 13.19
C ASP A 323 -18.37 -21.81 13.89
N LEU A 324 -17.19 -21.50 13.34
CA LEU A 324 -16.30 -20.49 13.92
C LEU A 324 -17.02 -19.12 13.98
N PRO A 325 -17.14 -18.50 15.16
CA PRO A 325 -17.80 -17.21 15.28
C PRO A 325 -17.08 -16.11 14.49
N SER A 326 -17.81 -15.04 14.16
CA SER A 326 -17.17 -13.85 13.62
C SER A 326 -16.26 -13.20 14.68
N GLY A 327 -15.14 -12.62 14.22
CA GLY A 327 -14.21 -11.93 15.11
C GLY A 327 -12.80 -11.74 14.57
N CYS A 328 -11.95 -11.22 15.44
CA CYS A 328 -10.51 -11.08 15.23
C CYS A 328 -9.78 -12.33 15.74
N TYR A 329 -8.91 -12.88 14.92
CA TYR A 329 -8.16 -14.09 15.20
C TYR A 329 -6.68 -13.89 14.89
N ALA A 330 -5.83 -14.80 15.37
CA ALA A 330 -4.43 -14.86 14.97
C ALA A 330 -3.90 -16.29 14.95
N VAL A 331 -2.95 -16.56 14.05
CA VAL A 331 -2.09 -17.74 14.14
C VAL A 331 -0.84 -17.36 14.95
N GLU A 332 -0.63 -18.01 16.09
CA GLU A 332 0.57 -17.86 16.92
C GLU A 332 1.63 -18.88 16.48
N LEU A 333 2.80 -18.38 16.09
CA LEU A 333 4.02 -19.15 15.86
C LEU A 333 5.01 -18.85 16.97
N ALA A 334 5.26 -19.83 17.84
CA ALA A 334 6.18 -19.68 18.97
C ALA A 334 7.40 -20.59 18.83
N THR A 335 8.57 -20.00 18.64
CA THR A 335 9.87 -20.70 18.68
C THR A 335 10.47 -20.60 20.08
N GLU A 336 11.65 -21.19 20.28
CA GLU A 336 12.41 -21.01 21.53
C GLU A 336 12.94 -19.58 21.72
N LEU A 337 13.04 -18.80 20.64
CA LEU A 337 13.65 -17.46 20.64
C LEU A 337 12.61 -16.32 20.61
N GLY A 338 11.39 -16.59 20.17
CA GLY A 338 10.38 -15.54 20.02
C GLY A 338 9.03 -16.05 19.57
N VAL A 339 8.06 -15.12 19.53
CA VAL A 339 6.69 -15.38 19.12
C VAL A 339 6.28 -14.35 18.07
N ASP A 340 5.62 -14.80 17.01
CA ASP A 340 4.89 -13.92 16.09
C ASP A 340 3.40 -14.33 16.07
N ARG A 341 2.53 -13.35 15.89
CA ARG A 341 1.07 -13.53 15.84
C ARG A 341 0.55 -12.90 14.58
N LEU A 342 0.00 -13.73 13.70
CA LEU A 342 -0.43 -13.37 12.37
C LEU A 342 -1.94 -13.13 12.39
N PRO A 343 -2.41 -11.88 12.42
CA PRO A 343 -3.84 -11.62 12.56
C PRO A 343 -4.59 -11.96 11.28
N PHE A 344 -5.83 -12.41 11.45
CA PHE A 344 -6.82 -12.53 10.39
C PHE A 344 -8.22 -12.32 10.96
N PHE A 345 -9.18 -12.03 10.09
CA PHE A 345 -10.53 -11.65 10.43
C PHE A 345 -11.51 -12.64 9.84
N VAL A 346 -12.45 -13.09 10.66
CA VAL A 346 -13.48 -14.04 10.24
C VAL A 346 -14.80 -13.29 10.16
N ARG A 347 -15.31 -13.10 8.95
CA ARG A 347 -16.66 -12.60 8.71
C ARG A 347 -17.66 -13.76 8.72
N PRO A 348 -18.91 -13.54 9.14
CA PRO A 348 -19.89 -14.61 9.14
C PRO A 348 -20.39 -14.89 7.71
N THR A 349 -20.97 -16.08 7.48
CA THR A 349 -21.63 -16.42 6.20
C THR A 349 -22.98 -15.73 6.01
N ARG A 350 -23.60 -15.32 7.12
CA ARG A 350 -24.82 -14.51 7.21
C ARG A 350 -24.72 -13.65 8.49
N PRO A 351 -25.27 -12.44 8.54
CA PRO A 351 -25.24 -11.63 9.77
C PRO A 351 -25.70 -12.45 10.99
N THR A 352 -24.88 -12.45 12.03
CA THR A 352 -25.17 -13.06 13.33
C THR A 352 -25.46 -12.02 14.41
N ALA A 353 -25.21 -10.74 14.11
CA ALA A 353 -25.52 -9.61 14.96
C ALA A 353 -26.16 -8.45 14.18
N ARG A 354 -26.75 -7.49 14.92
CA ARG A 354 -27.29 -6.24 14.35
C ARG A 354 -26.21 -5.18 14.11
N LEU A 355 -25.03 -5.35 14.71
CA LEU A 355 -23.88 -4.46 14.61
C LEU A 355 -22.76 -5.14 13.80
N ALA A 356 -22.14 -4.40 12.89
CA ALA A 356 -20.89 -4.79 12.26
C ALA A 356 -19.76 -3.82 12.65
N PHE A 357 -18.60 -4.36 13.00
CA PHE A 357 -17.34 -3.63 13.04
C PHE A 357 -16.64 -3.76 11.68
N LEU A 358 -16.49 -2.63 10.99
CA LEU A 358 -15.71 -2.51 9.76
C LEU A 358 -14.25 -2.23 10.09
N VAL A 359 -13.43 -3.28 10.00
CA VAL A 359 -11.99 -3.29 10.24
C VAL A 359 -11.27 -2.58 9.08
N PRO A 360 -10.51 -1.51 9.36
CA PRO A 360 -9.82 -0.72 8.33
C PRO A 360 -8.53 -1.39 7.82
N THR A 361 -8.67 -2.59 7.25
CA THR A 361 -7.55 -3.41 6.74
C THR A 361 -6.69 -2.72 5.66
N LEU A 362 -7.23 -1.77 4.89
CA LEU A 362 -6.42 -0.99 3.94
C LEU A 362 -5.53 0.01 4.67
N SER A 363 -6.01 0.63 5.75
CA SER A 363 -5.18 1.45 6.63
C SER A 363 -4.13 0.62 7.33
N TYR A 364 -4.47 -0.57 7.82
CA TYR A 364 -3.49 -1.47 8.45
C TYR A 364 -2.35 -1.78 7.48
N LEU A 365 -2.68 -2.14 6.24
CA LEU A 365 -1.70 -2.42 5.20
C LEU A 365 -0.86 -1.19 4.83
N ALA A 366 -1.46 -0.01 4.77
CA ALA A 366 -0.77 1.24 4.45
C ALA A 366 0.36 1.58 5.45
N TYR A 367 0.18 1.21 6.73
CA TYR A 367 1.09 1.51 7.83
C TYR A 367 1.94 0.32 8.30
N ALA A 368 1.60 -0.90 7.90
CA ALA A 368 2.14 -2.16 8.45
C ALA A 368 3.66 -2.30 8.54
N LEU A 369 4.40 -1.53 7.74
CA LEU A 369 5.86 -1.58 7.62
C LEU A 369 6.49 -0.19 7.77
N GLU A 370 5.73 0.78 8.29
CA GLU A 370 6.13 2.19 8.31
C GLU A 370 7.41 2.36 9.12
N HIS A 371 8.39 3.03 8.50
CA HIS A 371 9.70 3.24 9.09
C HIS A 371 10.31 4.59 8.68
N VAL A 372 9.47 5.59 8.41
CA VAL A 372 9.89 6.96 8.11
C VAL A 372 10.77 7.48 9.23
N HIS A 373 12.02 7.80 8.89
CA HIS A 373 12.98 8.32 9.84
C HIS A 373 12.63 9.77 10.19
N MET A 374 12.26 10.01 11.45
CA MET A 374 12.02 11.34 12.01
C MET A 374 13.24 11.74 12.86
N PRO A 375 14.14 12.61 12.37
CA PRO A 375 15.43 12.88 13.03
C PRO A 375 15.30 13.56 14.41
N PHE A 376 14.12 14.05 14.75
CA PHE A 376 13.81 14.73 16.01
C PHE A 376 13.09 13.82 17.03
N LEU A 377 12.75 12.58 16.67
CA LEU A 377 12.14 11.59 17.57
C LEU A 377 13.14 10.44 17.79
N PRO A 378 13.61 10.18 19.02
CA PRO A 378 14.46 9.02 19.28
C PRO A 378 13.66 7.73 19.08
N GLU A 379 14.28 6.72 18.46
CA GLU A 379 13.70 5.38 18.39
C GLU A 379 13.81 4.68 19.75
N ASP A 380 12.71 4.07 20.19
CA ASP A 380 12.71 3.21 21.38
C ASP A 380 13.61 1.97 21.12
N PRO A 381 14.59 1.64 21.97
CA PRO A 381 15.37 0.41 21.85
C PRO A 381 14.53 -0.87 21.84
N ALA A 382 13.30 -0.85 22.38
CA ALA A 382 12.35 -1.96 22.36
C ALA A 382 11.53 -2.04 21.07
N GLU A 383 11.61 -1.06 20.17
CA GLU A 383 10.91 -1.06 18.89
C GLU A 383 11.41 -2.21 18.00
N VAL A 384 10.46 -2.97 17.43
CA VAL A 384 10.76 -4.14 16.59
C VAL A 384 10.38 -3.90 15.13
N ALA A 385 9.20 -3.32 14.87
CA ALA A 385 8.58 -3.34 13.55
C ALA A 385 9.36 -2.48 12.54
N ALA A 386 9.65 -1.22 12.89
CA ALA A 386 10.34 -0.30 11.99
C ALA A 386 11.80 -0.71 11.71
N PRO A 387 12.64 -1.07 12.71
CA PRO A 387 13.96 -1.62 12.45
C PRO A 387 13.93 -2.89 11.61
N PHE A 388 13.01 -3.83 11.88
CA PHE A 388 12.87 -5.03 11.06
C PHE A 388 12.57 -4.68 9.59
N ALA A 389 11.62 -3.77 9.35
CA ALA A 389 11.27 -3.31 8.02
C ALA A 389 12.46 -2.67 7.30
N ARG A 390 13.24 -1.81 7.98
CA ARG A 390 14.46 -1.18 7.44
C ARG A 390 15.54 -2.19 7.10
N ASP A 391 15.85 -3.09 8.04
CA ASP A 391 16.92 -4.08 7.92
C ASP A 391 16.61 -5.09 6.79
N ASN A 392 15.32 -5.27 6.47
CA ASN A 392 14.83 -6.15 5.40
C ASN A 392 14.33 -5.42 4.14
N HIS A 393 14.50 -4.10 4.02
CA HIS A 393 14.04 -3.31 2.87
C HIS A 393 12.56 -3.52 2.50
N LEU A 394 11.70 -3.56 3.53
CA LEU A 394 10.25 -3.70 3.38
C LEU A 394 9.57 -2.35 3.58
N HIS A 395 8.86 -1.86 2.58
CA HIS A 395 8.27 -0.52 2.58
C HIS A 395 6.75 -0.54 2.78
N SER A 396 6.28 0.42 3.58
CA SER A 396 4.87 0.83 3.70
C SER A 396 4.53 1.91 2.67
N LEU A 397 3.25 2.30 2.60
CA LEU A 397 2.84 3.42 1.75
C LEU A 397 3.37 4.76 2.25
N TYR A 398 3.90 4.87 3.46
CA TYR A 398 4.48 6.09 4.01
C TYR A 398 5.96 6.27 3.62
N ASP A 399 6.63 5.18 3.25
CA ASP A 399 8.06 5.16 3.00
C ASP A 399 8.41 5.51 1.56
N ARG A 400 9.72 5.68 1.32
CA ARG A 400 10.31 5.89 0.01
C ARG A 400 11.13 4.66 -0.38
N HIS A 401 11.15 4.37 -1.68
CA HIS A 401 12.15 3.48 -2.27
C HIS A 401 13.56 4.04 -2.06
N ARG A 402 14.57 3.19 -2.27
CA ARG A 402 16.00 3.54 -2.22
C ARG A 402 16.38 4.69 -3.14
N ASP A 403 15.66 4.86 -4.24
CA ASP A 403 15.89 5.94 -5.19
C ASP A 403 15.25 7.29 -4.77
N GLY A 404 14.53 7.29 -3.64
CA GLY A 404 13.87 8.45 -3.06
C GLY A 404 12.43 8.69 -3.55
N SER A 405 11.93 7.90 -4.49
CA SER A 405 10.54 7.97 -4.93
C SER A 405 9.59 7.37 -3.87
N GLY A 406 8.32 7.77 -3.91
CA GLY A 406 7.32 7.30 -2.95
C GLY A 406 6.86 5.87 -3.22
N THR A 407 6.67 5.08 -2.16
CA THR A 407 6.16 3.71 -2.28
C THR A 407 4.66 3.72 -2.53
N ALA A 408 4.26 3.49 -3.78
CA ALA A 408 2.87 3.56 -4.20
C ALA A 408 2.08 2.26 -4.03
N ILE A 409 2.76 1.13 -3.79
CA ILE A 409 2.16 -0.21 -3.70
C ILE A 409 2.45 -0.82 -2.34
N ALA A 410 1.43 -1.41 -1.72
CA ALA A 410 1.57 -2.25 -0.54
C ALA A 410 0.95 -3.63 -0.78
N SER A 411 1.55 -4.66 -0.16
CA SER A 411 1.14 -6.05 -0.29
C SER A 411 0.88 -6.72 1.06
N LEU A 412 -0.19 -7.51 1.14
CA LEU A 412 -0.51 -8.40 2.26
C LEU A 412 0.45 -9.58 2.41
N ARG A 413 1.13 -9.99 1.33
CA ARG A 413 1.94 -11.22 1.28
C ARG A 413 3.38 -10.99 1.73
N ARG A 414 3.51 -10.29 2.85
CA ARG A 414 4.77 -9.87 3.47
C ARG A 414 4.63 -9.87 4.99
N PRO A 415 5.70 -10.02 5.78
CA PRO A 415 5.60 -9.96 7.24
C PRO A 415 5.25 -8.54 7.78
N LEU A 416 3.96 -8.26 7.98
CA LEU A 416 3.40 -6.93 8.29
C LEU A 416 3.50 -6.46 9.77
N LEU A 417 4.69 -6.33 10.36
CA LEU A 417 4.83 -6.26 11.84
C LEU A 417 4.00 -5.16 12.56
N GLY A 418 3.65 -4.07 11.87
CA GLY A 418 2.79 -3.01 12.39
C GLY A 418 1.32 -3.40 12.58
N VAL A 419 0.89 -4.60 12.15
CA VAL A 419 -0.48 -5.09 12.36
C VAL A 419 -0.60 -6.11 13.50
N ARG A 420 0.45 -6.33 14.29
CA ARG A 420 0.38 -7.27 15.44
C ARG A 420 -0.53 -6.71 16.54
N ASP A 421 -1.18 -7.60 17.29
CA ASP A 421 -2.12 -7.21 18.35
C ASP A 421 -1.45 -6.45 19.52
N ASP A 422 -0.14 -6.59 19.66
CA ASP A 422 0.69 -5.88 20.65
C ASP A 422 1.60 -4.81 20.01
N HIS A 423 1.34 -4.39 18.77
CA HIS A 423 2.11 -3.32 18.15
C HIS A 423 1.93 -1.99 18.90
N VAL A 424 3.06 -1.39 19.29
CA VAL A 424 3.14 -0.03 19.83
C VAL A 424 3.70 0.87 18.75
N PHE A 425 2.96 1.93 18.41
CA PHE A 425 3.35 2.83 17.36
C PHE A 425 4.34 3.88 17.87
N ARG A 426 5.57 3.82 17.34
CA ARG A 426 6.70 4.62 17.83
C ARG A 426 6.48 6.13 17.87
N HIS A 427 5.64 6.68 16.99
CA HIS A 427 5.40 8.14 16.93
C HIS A 427 4.44 8.63 18.02
N ALA A 428 3.52 7.78 18.46
CA ALA A 428 2.53 8.11 19.50
C ALA A 428 2.86 7.50 20.87
N GLY A 429 3.80 6.55 20.93
CA GLY A 429 4.14 5.82 22.16
C GLY A 429 2.98 5.01 22.73
N GLY A 430 2.06 4.55 21.87
CA GLY A 430 0.81 3.90 22.26
C GLY A 430 0.24 3.02 21.14
N PRO A 431 -0.97 2.47 21.32
CA PRO A 431 -1.62 1.65 20.30
C PRO A 431 -1.96 2.47 19.06
N HIS A 432 -2.03 1.83 17.89
CA HIS A 432 -2.39 2.46 16.62
C HIS A 432 -2.89 1.39 15.64
N GLN A 433 -3.78 1.77 14.72
CA GLN A 433 -4.39 0.83 13.77
C GLN A 433 -5.03 -0.36 14.51
N TYR A 434 -4.61 -1.59 14.22
CA TYR A 434 -5.21 -2.79 14.78
C TYR A 434 -5.09 -2.87 16.32
N SER A 435 -3.95 -2.49 16.90
CA SER A 435 -3.79 -2.57 18.36
C SER A 435 -4.69 -1.58 19.10
N GLU A 436 -5.05 -0.45 18.46
CA GLU A 436 -6.03 0.49 19.00
C GLU A 436 -7.46 -0.01 18.80
N ASP A 437 -7.77 -0.54 17.62
CA ASP A 437 -9.09 -1.08 17.31
C ASP A 437 -9.48 -2.26 18.23
N LEU A 438 -8.50 -2.97 18.78
CA LEU A 438 -8.76 -3.97 19.82
C LEU A 438 -9.38 -3.37 21.08
N HIS A 439 -9.12 -2.10 21.43
CA HIS A 439 -9.83 -1.42 22.52
C HIS A 439 -11.33 -1.34 22.25
N LEU A 440 -11.74 -1.07 21.00
CA LEU A 440 -13.15 -1.07 20.59
C LEU A 440 -13.74 -2.49 20.65
N VAL A 441 -13.02 -3.50 20.12
CA VAL A 441 -13.45 -4.91 20.14
C VAL A 441 -13.71 -5.38 21.57
N GLY A 442 -12.77 -5.13 22.47
CA GLY A 442 -12.90 -5.49 23.88
C GLY A 442 -13.99 -4.74 24.60
N TRP A 443 -14.10 -3.42 24.35
CA TRP A 443 -15.16 -2.61 24.93
C TRP A 443 -16.55 -3.08 24.49
N LEU A 444 -16.76 -3.37 23.19
CA LEU A 444 -18.05 -3.87 22.68
C LEU A 444 -18.49 -5.13 23.42
N ARG A 445 -17.57 -6.10 23.61
CA ARG A 445 -17.86 -7.34 24.33
C ARG A 445 -18.16 -7.12 25.81
N ARG A 446 -17.37 -6.31 26.51
CA ARG A 446 -17.59 -6.01 27.94
C ARG A 446 -18.89 -5.25 28.18
N GLN A 447 -19.31 -4.42 27.22
CA GLN A 447 -20.59 -3.72 27.25
C GLN A 447 -21.79 -4.60 26.81
N GLY A 448 -21.54 -5.84 26.38
CA GLY A 448 -22.59 -6.79 26.01
C GLY A 448 -23.17 -6.58 24.61
N PHE A 449 -22.46 -5.89 23.73
CA PHE A 449 -22.85 -5.75 22.32
C PHE A 449 -22.46 -7.01 21.54
N ALA A 450 -23.43 -7.65 20.88
CA ALA A 450 -23.16 -8.64 19.84
C ALA A 450 -22.75 -7.89 18.56
N PHE A 451 -21.70 -8.35 17.90
CA PHE A 451 -21.24 -7.77 16.63
C PHE A 451 -20.56 -8.80 15.75
N ASP A 452 -20.68 -8.57 14.45
CA ASP A 452 -19.89 -9.24 13.42
C ASP A 452 -18.69 -8.37 13.01
N VAL A 453 -17.69 -8.99 12.40
CA VAL A 453 -16.53 -8.33 11.80
C VAL A 453 -16.63 -8.38 10.29
N LEU A 454 -16.41 -7.22 9.66
CA LEU A 454 -16.23 -7.04 8.22
C LEU A 454 -14.90 -6.33 7.99
N THR A 455 -14.26 -6.53 6.84
CA THR A 455 -13.04 -5.81 6.46
C THR A 455 -13.30 -4.82 5.32
N ASP A 456 -12.37 -3.89 5.08
CA ASP A 456 -12.40 -3.08 3.86
C ASP A 456 -12.40 -3.93 2.58
N HIS A 457 -11.70 -5.08 2.61
CA HIS A 457 -11.63 -6.00 1.47
C HIS A 457 -13.01 -6.63 1.20
N ASP A 458 -13.76 -6.97 2.25
CA ASP A 458 -15.15 -7.42 2.14
C ASP A 458 -16.06 -6.35 1.56
N LEU A 459 -15.97 -5.13 2.10
CA LEU A 459 -16.79 -4.01 1.66
C LEU A 459 -16.48 -3.60 0.20
N HIS A 460 -15.21 -3.68 -0.20
CA HIS A 460 -14.80 -3.45 -1.57
C HIS A 460 -15.35 -4.53 -2.52
N ALA A 461 -15.21 -5.80 -2.15
CA ALA A 461 -15.59 -6.93 -3.01
C ALA A 461 -17.12 -7.06 -3.16
N ASP A 462 -17.86 -6.98 -2.05
CA ASP A 462 -19.31 -7.22 -2.03
C ASP A 462 -20.13 -5.93 -2.11
N GLY A 463 -19.51 -4.75 -1.98
CA GLY A 463 -20.19 -3.46 -2.01
C GLY A 463 -21.26 -3.34 -0.92
N ALA A 464 -22.41 -2.75 -1.27
CA ALA A 464 -23.50 -2.53 -0.31
C ALA A 464 -24.07 -3.83 0.27
N ALA A 465 -23.94 -4.95 -0.45
CA ALA A 465 -24.40 -6.27 0.02
C ALA A 465 -23.62 -6.74 1.26
N ALA A 466 -22.38 -6.27 1.46
CA ALA A 466 -21.61 -6.53 2.69
C ALA A 466 -22.31 -5.98 3.94
N LEU A 467 -23.10 -4.92 3.79
CA LEU A 467 -23.74 -4.18 4.89
C LEU A 467 -25.22 -4.55 5.06
N GLU A 468 -25.77 -5.41 4.21
CA GLU A 468 -27.17 -5.84 4.30
C GLU A 468 -27.44 -6.64 5.57
N GLY A 469 -28.55 -6.34 6.23
CA GLY A 469 -28.97 -6.99 7.47
C GLY A 469 -28.45 -6.32 8.75
N TYR A 470 -27.42 -5.48 8.68
CA TYR A 470 -26.94 -4.73 9.84
C TYR A 470 -27.78 -3.46 10.07
N ARG A 471 -28.08 -3.18 11.34
CA ARG A 471 -28.74 -1.94 11.79
C ARG A 471 -27.73 -0.82 12.00
N ALA A 472 -26.52 -1.19 12.42
CA ALA A 472 -25.42 -0.30 12.66
C ALA A 472 -24.12 -0.89 12.10
N VAL A 473 -23.28 -0.02 11.55
CA VAL A 473 -21.89 -0.31 11.19
C VAL A 473 -21.03 0.69 11.95
N VAL A 474 -19.94 0.24 12.57
CA VAL A 474 -18.94 1.12 13.17
C VAL A 474 -17.60 0.96 12.47
N THR A 475 -16.88 2.06 12.27
CA THR A 475 -15.49 2.02 11.81
C THR A 475 -14.55 1.79 13.00
N GLY A 476 -13.28 1.54 12.69
CA GLY A 476 -12.18 1.63 13.66
C GLY A 476 -11.75 3.06 13.95
N SER A 477 -10.61 3.19 14.64
CA SER A 477 -9.99 4.44 15.07
C SER A 477 -9.39 5.23 13.91
N HIS A 478 -8.94 4.56 12.84
CA HIS A 478 -8.25 5.25 11.74
C HIS A 478 -8.53 4.67 10.34
N PRO A 479 -9.77 4.80 9.83
CA PRO A 479 -10.16 4.29 8.51
C PRO A 479 -9.73 5.25 7.37
N GLU A 480 -8.45 5.59 7.28
CA GLU A 480 -7.89 6.59 6.34
C GLU A 480 -8.00 6.22 4.85
N TYR A 481 -7.80 4.94 4.49
CA TYR A 481 -7.66 4.50 3.10
C TYR A 481 -8.93 3.84 2.57
N TRP A 482 -9.57 4.45 1.58
CA TRP A 482 -10.84 3.95 1.04
C TRP A 482 -10.81 3.81 -0.48
N THR A 483 -11.49 2.78 -0.98
CA THR A 483 -11.79 2.61 -2.40
C THR A 483 -13.10 3.32 -2.77
N GLY A 484 -13.28 3.65 -4.06
CA GLY A 484 -14.53 4.24 -4.55
C GLY A 484 -15.75 3.36 -4.31
N ALA A 485 -15.59 2.03 -4.44
CA ALA A 485 -16.64 1.05 -4.19
C ALA A 485 -17.12 1.06 -2.72
N MET A 486 -16.21 1.22 -1.77
CA MET A 486 -16.55 1.31 -0.35
C MET A 486 -17.32 2.59 -0.03
N LEU A 487 -16.93 3.73 -0.61
CA LEU A 487 -17.67 4.98 -0.47
C LEU A 487 -19.10 4.85 -1.02
N ASP A 488 -19.25 4.25 -2.21
CA ASP A 488 -20.57 4.00 -2.81
C ASP A 488 -21.42 3.07 -1.93
N ALA A 489 -20.82 2.02 -1.36
CA ALA A 489 -21.49 1.08 -0.49
C ALA A 489 -22.00 1.74 0.80
N ALA A 490 -21.16 2.53 1.46
CA ALA A 490 -21.54 3.28 2.66
C ALA A 490 -22.66 4.30 2.37
N GLN A 491 -22.58 5.00 1.23
CA GLN A 491 -23.63 5.94 0.81
C GLN A 491 -24.97 5.22 0.55
N ARG A 492 -24.96 4.05 -0.11
CA ARG A 492 -26.17 3.25 -0.32
C ARG A 492 -26.75 2.73 0.98
N TYR A 493 -25.91 2.26 1.90
CA TYR A 493 -26.33 1.79 3.22
C TYR A 493 -27.04 2.91 4.01
N LEU A 494 -26.45 4.11 4.08
CA LEU A 494 -27.09 5.27 4.71
C LEU A 494 -28.37 5.70 4.00
N GLY A 495 -28.38 5.66 2.66
CA GLY A 495 -29.57 5.93 1.84
C GLY A 495 -30.72 4.93 2.07
N GLY A 496 -30.39 3.71 2.48
CA GLY A 496 -31.33 2.65 2.86
C GLY A 496 -31.77 2.69 4.33
N GLY A 497 -31.38 3.72 5.10
CA GLY A 497 -31.75 3.86 6.51
C GLY A 497 -30.77 3.22 7.50
N GLY A 498 -29.60 2.79 7.04
CA GLY A 498 -28.53 2.27 7.90
C GLY A 498 -27.94 3.34 8.82
N ASN A 499 -27.39 2.91 9.96
CA ASN A 499 -26.68 3.79 10.89
C ASN A 499 -25.16 3.55 10.86
N LEU A 500 -24.37 4.62 10.91
CA LEU A 500 -22.91 4.56 10.83
C LEU A 500 -22.27 5.28 12.03
N GLY A 501 -21.45 4.57 12.80
CA GLY A 501 -20.58 5.15 13.82
C GLY A 501 -19.17 5.31 13.28
N TYR A 502 -18.78 6.54 12.94
CA TYR A 502 -17.40 6.89 12.61
C TYR A 502 -16.65 7.23 13.91
N LEU A 503 -16.00 6.22 14.49
CA LEU A 503 -15.39 6.29 15.83
C LEU A 503 -13.91 6.70 15.80
N GLY A 504 -13.47 7.31 14.69
CA GLY A 504 -12.07 7.59 14.41
C GLY A 504 -11.80 9.01 13.91
N GLY A 505 -10.57 9.21 13.42
CA GLY A 505 -10.09 10.44 12.79
C GLY A 505 -9.41 10.17 11.44
N ASN A 506 -9.35 11.20 10.60
CA ASN A 506 -8.76 11.19 9.25
C ASN A 506 -9.32 10.08 8.34
N GLY A 507 -10.63 9.82 8.43
CA GLY A 507 -11.31 8.74 7.71
C GLY A 507 -11.61 9.08 6.25
N ALA A 508 -11.50 8.09 5.37
CA ALA A 508 -11.70 8.21 3.93
C ALA A 508 -10.99 9.42 3.31
N TYR A 509 -9.72 9.61 3.69
CA TYR A 509 -8.89 10.72 3.27
C TYR A 509 -8.27 10.47 1.89
N TRP A 510 -7.60 9.33 1.73
CA TRP A 510 -6.86 8.97 0.52
C TRP A 510 -7.67 8.10 -0.45
N VAL A 511 -7.59 8.45 -1.74
CA VAL A 511 -8.04 7.58 -2.83
C VAL A 511 -7.11 6.36 -2.88
N THR A 512 -7.69 5.18 -2.69
CA THR A 512 -6.97 3.90 -2.68
C THR A 512 -7.62 2.94 -3.67
N ALA A 513 -6.82 2.10 -4.33
CA ALA A 513 -7.30 0.99 -5.13
C ALA A 513 -6.83 -0.35 -4.56
N ILE A 514 -7.67 -1.38 -4.68
CA ILE A 514 -7.25 -2.78 -4.58
C ILE A 514 -7.01 -3.27 -6.01
N HIS A 515 -5.88 -3.94 -6.25
CA HIS A 515 -5.54 -4.37 -7.60
C HIS A 515 -6.53 -5.45 -8.10
N PRO A 516 -7.19 -5.25 -9.25
CA PRO A 516 -8.36 -6.04 -9.66
C PRO A 516 -8.06 -7.52 -9.94
N LYS A 517 -6.81 -7.86 -10.27
CA LYS A 517 -6.37 -9.25 -10.51
C LYS A 517 -5.50 -9.82 -9.39
N GLN A 518 -5.08 -8.98 -8.45
CA GLN A 518 -4.13 -9.33 -7.39
C GLN A 518 -4.60 -8.65 -6.09
N PRO A 519 -5.72 -9.11 -5.50
CA PRO A 519 -6.41 -8.38 -4.43
C PRO A 519 -5.61 -8.25 -3.13
N HIS A 520 -4.45 -8.91 -3.03
CA HIS A 520 -3.49 -8.73 -1.96
C HIS A 520 -2.66 -7.43 -2.09
N LEU A 521 -2.80 -6.70 -3.20
CA LEU A 521 -2.11 -5.44 -3.48
C LEU A 521 -3.05 -4.25 -3.35
N ALA A 522 -2.61 -3.22 -2.63
CA ALA A 522 -3.23 -1.91 -2.57
C ALA A 522 -2.33 -0.87 -3.26
N GLU A 523 -2.93 0.07 -3.99
CA GLU A 523 -2.24 1.18 -4.64
C GLU A 523 -2.75 2.53 -4.11
N LEU A 524 -1.80 3.41 -3.82
CA LEU A 524 -2.00 4.82 -3.47
C LEU A 524 -1.06 5.68 -4.29
N ARG A 525 -1.54 6.84 -4.73
CA ARG A 525 -0.69 7.90 -5.27
C ARG A 525 -1.02 9.22 -4.60
N ARG A 526 -0.05 9.80 -3.89
CA ARG A 526 -0.25 11.08 -3.20
C ARG A 526 -0.10 12.25 -4.17
N GLY A 527 -1.06 13.17 -4.08
CA GLY A 527 -1.05 14.41 -4.85
C GLY A 527 -0.25 15.51 -4.16
N TYR A 528 -0.61 16.76 -4.47
CA TYR A 528 0.10 17.96 -4.01
C TYR A 528 -0.62 18.67 -2.85
N ALA A 529 -1.72 18.09 -2.36
CA ALA A 529 -2.53 18.56 -1.25
C ALA A 529 -2.47 17.59 -0.06
N GLY A 530 -2.93 18.07 1.10
CA GLY A 530 -2.98 17.31 2.35
C GLY A 530 -1.63 17.12 3.05
N VAL A 531 -1.71 16.55 4.25
CA VAL A 531 -0.54 16.13 5.05
C VAL A 531 0.02 14.86 4.43
N ARG A 532 1.28 14.88 3.97
CA ARG A 532 1.87 13.80 3.17
C ARG A 532 3.36 13.63 3.43
N MET A 533 3.84 12.38 3.35
CA MET A 533 5.26 12.05 3.50
C MET A 533 6.06 12.10 2.20
N TRP A 534 5.37 11.93 1.06
CA TRP A 534 5.91 12.03 -0.30
C TRP A 534 4.78 12.42 -1.27
N GLU A 535 5.14 12.83 -2.48
CA GLU A 535 4.21 13.19 -3.56
C GLU A 535 4.62 12.54 -4.88
N SER A 536 3.63 12.33 -5.76
CA SER A 536 3.85 11.70 -7.06
C SER A 536 4.51 12.68 -8.04
N GLU A 537 5.29 12.13 -8.98
CA GLU A 537 5.86 12.93 -10.08
C GLU A 537 4.75 13.57 -10.94
N PRO A 538 5.03 14.71 -11.61
CA PRO A 538 4.07 15.33 -12.53
C PRO A 538 3.53 14.36 -13.57
N GLY A 539 2.21 14.35 -13.75
CA GLY A 539 1.54 13.46 -14.72
C GLY A 539 1.32 12.03 -14.22
N GLU A 540 1.78 11.65 -13.03
CA GLU A 540 1.77 10.25 -12.56
C GLU A 540 0.76 9.98 -11.45
N LEU A 541 -0.21 10.88 -11.24
CA LEU A 541 -1.18 10.78 -10.14
C LEU A 541 -2.30 9.75 -10.35
N HIS A 542 -2.60 9.38 -11.60
CA HIS A 542 -3.64 8.39 -11.89
C HIS A 542 -3.19 6.98 -11.51
N LEU A 543 -4.00 6.27 -10.73
CA LEU A 543 -3.70 4.91 -10.28
C LEU A 543 -3.57 3.98 -11.50
N SER A 544 -2.57 3.11 -11.50
CA SER A 544 -2.38 2.12 -12.57
C SER A 544 -3.46 1.04 -12.54
N SER A 545 -3.85 0.61 -11.33
CA SER A 545 -4.77 -0.50 -11.09
C SER A 545 -6.18 -0.25 -11.62
N THR A 546 -6.66 0.99 -11.49
CA THR A 546 -8.05 1.37 -11.83
C THR A 546 -8.15 2.50 -12.85
N GLY A 547 -7.07 3.25 -13.07
CA GLY A 547 -7.08 4.46 -13.89
C GLY A 547 -7.78 5.65 -13.21
N GLU A 548 -8.16 5.52 -11.95
CA GLU A 548 -8.77 6.60 -11.20
C GLU A 548 -7.74 7.70 -10.86
N PRO A 549 -8.16 8.99 -10.79
CA PRO A 549 -7.31 10.02 -10.20
C PRO A 549 -7.01 9.67 -8.74
N GLY A 550 -5.72 9.64 -8.38
CA GLY A 550 -5.26 9.51 -7.00
C GLY A 550 -5.45 10.80 -6.20
N GLY A 551 -4.66 10.97 -5.14
CA GLY A 551 -4.76 12.13 -4.24
C GLY A 551 -5.88 11.97 -3.23
N LEU A 552 -6.51 13.09 -2.87
CA LEU A 552 -7.52 13.12 -1.81
C LEU A 552 -8.93 12.94 -2.38
N TRP A 553 -9.81 12.28 -1.63
CA TRP A 553 -11.22 12.17 -2.03
C TRP A 553 -11.92 13.53 -2.17
N GLN A 554 -11.46 14.54 -1.42
CA GLN A 554 -11.97 15.91 -1.54
C GLN A 554 -11.67 16.55 -2.91
N GLU A 555 -10.52 16.24 -3.52
CA GLU A 555 -10.14 16.74 -4.85
C GLU A 555 -11.03 16.13 -5.96
N ARG A 556 -11.72 15.03 -5.62
CA ARG A 556 -12.69 14.35 -6.49
C ARG A 556 -14.14 14.74 -6.18
N GLY A 557 -14.36 15.76 -5.34
CA GLY A 557 -15.69 16.20 -4.92
C GLY A 557 -16.41 15.20 -4.00
N ARG A 558 -15.68 14.24 -3.42
CA ARG A 558 -16.19 13.18 -2.53
C ARG A 558 -15.59 13.27 -1.12
N ALA A 559 -15.36 14.49 -0.62
CA ALA A 559 -14.75 14.71 0.69
C ALA A 559 -15.50 13.94 1.80
N PRO A 560 -14.78 13.41 2.82
CA PRO A 560 -15.38 12.67 3.93
C PRO A 560 -16.50 13.44 4.65
N HIS A 561 -16.44 14.77 4.66
CA HIS A 561 -17.49 15.67 5.14
C HIS A 561 -18.90 15.33 4.61
N ARG A 562 -19.00 14.84 3.37
CA ARG A 562 -20.29 14.46 2.74
C ARG A 562 -20.83 13.11 3.21
N LEU A 563 -19.95 12.24 3.71
CA LEU A 563 -20.29 10.91 4.19
C LEU A 563 -20.45 10.90 5.71
N PHE A 564 -19.42 11.37 6.42
CA PHE A 564 -19.35 11.35 7.88
C PHE A 564 -19.91 12.61 8.55
N GLY A 565 -20.18 13.67 7.78
CA GLY A 565 -20.54 14.99 8.31
C GLY A 565 -19.34 15.85 8.69
N ILE A 566 -18.18 15.23 8.92
CA ILE A 566 -16.89 15.86 9.26
C ILE A 566 -15.76 15.27 8.42
N GLY A 567 -14.59 15.92 8.40
CA GLY A 567 -13.39 15.38 7.78
C GLY A 567 -12.12 16.05 8.29
N THR A 568 -10.95 15.56 7.87
CA THR A 568 -9.64 15.91 8.43
C THR A 568 -9.38 17.40 8.52
N THR A 569 -9.01 17.87 9.70
CA THR A 569 -8.67 19.27 9.96
C THR A 569 -7.26 19.45 10.52
N ALA A 570 -6.73 18.50 11.29
CA ALA A 570 -5.38 18.60 11.85
C ALA A 570 -4.75 17.25 12.21
N ALA A 571 -3.42 17.24 12.32
CA ALA A 571 -2.62 16.10 12.76
C ALA A 571 -1.52 16.56 13.74
N GLY A 572 -1.23 15.78 14.77
CA GLY A 572 -0.26 16.10 15.82
C GLY A 572 0.30 14.85 16.50
N LEU A 573 1.61 14.83 16.74
CA LEU A 573 2.28 13.65 17.31
C LEU A 573 2.26 13.62 18.85
N HIS A 574 1.95 14.73 19.51
CA HIS A 574 1.93 14.83 20.96
C HIS A 574 0.80 15.75 21.46
N GLY A 575 0.23 15.39 22.61
CA GLY A 575 -0.85 16.12 23.27
C GLY A 575 -2.24 15.70 22.79
N GLY A 576 -3.24 16.50 23.08
CA GLY A 576 -4.62 16.20 22.73
C GLY A 576 -5.57 17.16 23.42
N GLY A 577 -6.86 16.87 23.35
CA GLY A 577 -7.90 17.69 23.96
C GLY A 577 -9.06 16.86 24.49
N ALA A 578 -9.84 17.50 25.36
CA ALA A 578 -11.13 17.02 25.80
C ALA A 578 -12.23 17.84 25.09
N TYR A 579 -13.41 17.25 24.88
CA TYR A 579 -14.51 17.89 24.17
C TYR A 579 -15.33 18.77 25.11
N ASP A 580 -15.40 20.07 24.82
CA ASP A 580 -16.39 20.95 25.44
C ASP A 580 -17.75 20.68 24.81
N LEU A 581 -18.75 20.31 25.63
CA LEU A 581 -20.09 19.98 25.15
C LEU A 581 -20.84 21.23 24.68
N ALA A 582 -21.45 21.17 23.50
CA ALA A 582 -22.04 22.33 22.83
C ALA A 582 -23.41 22.76 23.41
N GLY A 583 -24.08 21.90 24.18
CA GLY A 583 -25.37 22.20 24.79
C GLY A 583 -26.15 20.95 25.20
N PRO A 584 -27.42 21.11 25.61
CA PRO A 584 -28.26 19.98 25.99
C PRO A 584 -28.66 19.16 24.75
N HIS A 585 -28.47 17.85 24.83
CA HIS A 585 -28.95 16.88 23.84
C HIS A 585 -29.36 15.59 24.57
N PRO A 586 -30.37 14.83 24.11
CA PRO A 586 -30.79 13.59 24.77
C PRO A 586 -29.66 12.57 24.99
N LEU A 587 -28.69 12.51 24.07
CA LEU A 587 -27.51 11.63 24.21
C LEU A 587 -26.47 12.11 25.24
N LEU A 588 -26.55 13.38 25.65
CA LEU A 588 -25.59 14.00 26.59
C LEU A 588 -26.12 14.04 28.03
N VAL A 589 -27.33 13.51 28.28
CA VAL A 589 -27.93 13.49 29.61
C VAL A 589 -27.05 12.68 30.57
N GLY A 590 -26.62 13.30 31.66
CA GLY A 590 -25.75 12.67 32.67
C GLY A 590 -24.26 12.68 32.33
N LEU A 591 -23.85 13.33 31.23
CA LEU A 591 -22.44 13.55 30.92
C LEU A 591 -21.98 14.93 31.41
N SER A 592 -20.68 15.03 31.73
CA SER A 592 -20.03 16.26 32.18
C SER A 592 -19.16 16.84 31.07
N SER A 593 -18.94 18.16 31.11
CA SER A 593 -18.00 18.86 30.23
C SER A 593 -16.76 19.29 31.03
N PRO A 594 -15.54 19.20 30.48
CA PRO A 594 -15.21 18.61 29.19
C PRO A 594 -15.18 17.07 29.23
N LEU A 595 -15.47 16.42 28.10
CA LEU A 595 -15.56 14.96 27.93
C LEU A 595 -14.24 14.38 27.39
N GLY A 596 -13.79 13.24 27.93
CA GLY A 596 -12.67 12.49 27.35
C GLY A 596 -11.27 13.10 27.59
N GLY A 597 -11.03 13.67 28.77
CA GLY A 597 -9.70 14.12 29.23
C GLY A 597 -8.74 12.99 29.61
N PHE A 598 -8.82 11.86 28.92
CA PHE A 598 -8.07 10.62 29.16
C PHE A 598 -8.04 9.78 27.88
N GLY A 599 -7.12 8.82 27.77
CA GLY A 599 -7.07 7.86 26.66
C GLY A 599 -5.70 7.20 26.51
N ALA A 600 -5.66 6.01 25.90
CA ALA A 600 -4.42 5.30 25.62
C ALA A 600 -3.56 5.99 24.56
N VAL A 601 -4.18 6.75 23.65
CA VAL A 601 -3.50 7.51 22.58
C VAL A 601 -3.32 8.96 23.02
N GLN A 602 -2.07 9.36 23.24
CA GLN A 602 -1.64 10.70 23.65
C GLN A 602 -2.40 11.29 24.87
N GLY A 603 -2.99 10.44 25.71
CA GLY A 603 -3.63 10.81 26.97
C GLY A 603 -5.02 11.42 26.85
N HIS A 604 -5.65 11.47 25.68
CA HIS A 604 -6.92 12.17 25.45
C HIS A 604 -7.80 11.48 24.40
N ALA A 605 -9.11 11.71 24.45
CA ALA A 605 -10.06 11.19 23.48
C ALA A 605 -10.04 11.96 22.14
N ALA A 606 -9.67 13.26 22.14
CA ALA A 606 -9.37 14.02 20.93
C ALA A 606 -7.86 14.09 20.71
N SER A 607 -7.30 13.23 19.85
CA SER A 607 -5.85 13.14 19.69
C SER A 607 -5.40 12.50 18.37
N PHE A 608 -4.10 12.66 18.11
CA PHE A 608 -3.33 12.19 16.95
C PHE A 608 -3.75 12.84 15.62
N GLU A 609 -4.88 12.46 15.05
CA GLU A 609 -5.45 13.16 13.88
C GLU A 609 -6.94 13.35 14.08
N THR A 610 -7.42 14.53 13.66
CA THR A 610 -8.73 15.01 14.05
C THR A 610 -9.48 15.64 12.89
N ASP A 611 -10.80 15.56 13.00
CA ASP A 611 -11.73 15.98 11.97
C ASP A 611 -12.69 17.04 12.49
N GLY A 612 -13.19 17.88 11.58
CA GLY A 612 -14.11 18.95 11.89
C GLY A 612 -15.20 19.13 10.83
N ILE A 613 -16.22 19.90 11.20
CA ILE A 613 -17.24 20.38 10.29
C ILE A 613 -16.61 21.42 9.34
N ASP A 614 -16.87 21.28 8.05
CA ASP A 614 -16.54 22.28 7.01
C ASP A 614 -17.64 22.31 5.94
N PRO A 615 -18.52 23.33 5.97
CA PRO A 615 -19.59 23.48 4.97
C PRO A 615 -19.07 23.65 3.54
N LEU A 616 -17.85 24.15 3.33
CA LEU A 616 -17.27 24.31 1.99
C LEU A 616 -16.86 22.97 1.37
N LEU A 617 -16.51 21.99 2.22
CA LEU A 617 -16.19 20.63 1.80
C LEU A 617 -17.42 19.71 1.79
N GLY A 618 -18.57 20.22 2.24
CA GLY A 618 -19.88 19.59 2.07
C GLY A 618 -20.45 18.95 3.34
N SER A 619 -20.01 19.37 4.53
CA SER A 619 -20.72 19.02 5.76
C SER A 619 -22.20 19.44 5.64
N PRO A 620 -23.17 18.54 5.88
CA PRO A 620 -24.59 18.87 5.76
C PRO A 620 -25.04 19.94 6.76
N PRO A 621 -25.96 20.84 6.39
CA PRO A 621 -26.42 21.94 7.26
C PRO A 621 -27.18 21.46 8.50
N ASN A 622 -27.67 20.22 8.51
CA ASN A 622 -28.35 19.59 9.65
C ASN A 622 -27.39 18.80 10.56
N VAL A 623 -26.07 18.92 10.38
CA VAL A 623 -25.11 18.33 11.32
C VAL A 623 -25.28 19.00 12.70
N VAL A 624 -25.46 18.17 13.73
CA VAL A 624 -25.58 18.60 15.13
C VAL A 624 -24.22 18.47 15.78
N LEU A 625 -23.65 19.60 16.20
CA LEU A 625 -22.44 19.61 17.04
C LEU A 625 -22.82 19.22 18.47
N LEU A 626 -22.28 18.10 18.96
CA LEU A 626 -22.46 17.63 20.33
C LEU A 626 -21.35 18.16 21.26
N GLY A 627 -20.13 18.27 20.74
CA GLY A 627 -19.00 18.83 21.48
C GLY A 627 -17.81 19.11 20.57
N ARG A 628 -16.85 19.88 21.08
CA ARG A 628 -15.65 20.29 20.33
C ARG A 628 -14.43 20.31 21.22
N ALA A 629 -13.33 19.73 20.76
CA ALA A 629 -12.02 19.87 21.38
C ALA A 629 -11.17 20.85 20.56
N THR A 630 -10.57 21.85 21.21
CA THR A 630 -9.54 22.71 20.58
C THR A 630 -8.16 22.13 20.88
N LEU A 631 -7.28 22.11 19.88
CA LEU A 631 -5.96 21.50 19.95
C LEU A 631 -4.87 22.58 19.93
N GLY A 632 -3.75 22.28 20.57
CA GLY A 632 -2.64 23.21 20.73
C GLY A 632 -1.77 23.36 19.48
N GLU A 633 -0.74 24.20 19.58
CA GLU A 633 0.20 24.49 18.48
C GLU A 633 1.05 23.30 18.01
N ALA A 634 1.07 22.22 18.79
CA ALA A 634 1.70 20.95 18.40
C ALA A 634 0.99 20.27 17.21
N TYR A 635 -0.24 20.67 16.90
CA TYR A 635 -1.01 20.16 15.77
C TYR A 635 -0.81 21.03 14.53
N VAL A 636 -0.50 20.38 13.42
CA VAL A 636 -0.42 20.99 12.09
C VAL A 636 -1.80 20.93 11.45
N GLN A 637 -2.24 22.03 10.85
CA GLN A 637 -3.49 22.05 10.10
C GLN A 637 -3.34 21.23 8.81
N ALA A 638 -4.35 20.42 8.49
CA ALA A 638 -4.39 19.59 7.28
C ALA A 638 -4.76 20.40 6.01
N ASP A 639 -5.02 21.70 6.17
CA ASP A 639 -5.43 22.59 5.09
C ASP A 639 -4.24 22.95 4.19
N THR A 640 -4.30 22.50 2.94
CA THR A 640 -3.40 22.94 1.86
C THR A 640 -4.07 23.95 0.93
N GLY A 641 -5.15 24.58 1.40
CA GLY A 641 -5.92 25.59 0.69
C GLY A 641 -5.14 26.88 0.41
N PRO A 642 -5.76 27.82 -0.30
CA PRO A 642 -5.10 29.06 -0.71
C PRO A 642 -4.63 29.88 0.49
N THR A 643 -3.55 30.64 0.29
CA THR A 643 -2.97 31.54 1.32
C THR A 643 -3.95 32.58 1.87
N THR A 644 -5.03 32.84 1.13
CA THR A 644 -6.15 33.69 1.57
C THR A 644 -7.35 32.79 1.83
N PRO A 645 -7.82 32.69 3.09
CA PRO A 645 -8.99 31.87 3.42
C PRO A 645 -10.21 32.28 2.60
N HIS A 646 -11.07 31.29 2.31
CA HIS A 646 -12.34 31.55 1.64
C HIS A 646 -13.21 32.51 2.50
N PRO A 647 -13.90 33.51 1.93
CA PRO A 647 -14.69 34.47 2.71
C PRO A 647 -15.85 33.86 3.52
N LEU A 648 -16.29 32.66 3.12
CA LEU A 648 -17.30 31.86 3.83
C LEU A 648 -16.69 30.67 4.60
N GLY A 649 -15.35 30.62 4.71
CA GLY A 649 -14.68 29.60 5.50
C GLY A 649 -15.02 29.75 6.98
N ASP A 650 -15.00 28.63 7.71
CA ASP A 650 -15.18 28.66 9.15
C ASP A 650 -14.06 29.52 9.79
N PRO A 651 -14.38 30.62 10.49
CA PRO A 651 -13.38 31.48 11.11
C PRO A 651 -12.67 30.83 12.30
N LEU A 652 -13.16 29.68 12.77
CA LEU A 652 -12.56 28.95 13.89
C LEU A 652 -11.29 28.22 13.47
N ASP A 653 -10.36 28.10 14.42
CA ASP A 653 -9.12 27.35 14.24
C ASP A 653 -9.43 25.91 13.79
N ARG A 654 -8.71 25.44 12.77
CA ARG A 654 -8.84 24.08 12.23
C ARG A 654 -8.14 23.05 13.11
N ARG A 655 -7.31 23.45 14.06
CA ARG A 655 -6.73 22.56 15.08
C ARG A 655 -7.81 22.18 16.10
N ARG A 656 -8.72 21.30 15.70
CA ARG A 656 -9.87 20.87 16.48
C ARG A 656 -10.33 19.46 16.15
N ALA A 657 -11.17 18.91 17.02
CA ALA A 657 -11.99 17.73 16.77
C ALA A 657 -13.48 18.06 17.04
N ASP A 658 -14.37 17.72 16.11
CA ASP A 658 -15.81 17.93 16.25
C ASP A 658 -16.55 16.61 16.47
N LEU A 659 -17.22 16.51 17.61
CA LEU A 659 -18.11 15.40 17.95
C LEU A 659 -19.52 15.72 17.43
N THR A 660 -20.03 14.92 16.51
CA THR A 660 -21.26 15.27 15.75
C THR A 660 -22.26 14.12 15.62
N LEU A 661 -23.52 14.50 15.41
CA LEU A 661 -24.60 13.63 14.99
C LEU A 661 -25.25 14.21 13.73
N LEU A 662 -25.52 13.37 12.73
CA LEU A 662 -26.14 13.74 11.48
C LEU A 662 -27.28 12.78 11.16
N ASP A 663 -28.48 13.29 10.91
CA ASP A 663 -29.57 12.48 10.36
C ASP A 663 -29.33 12.24 8.87
N ALA A 664 -29.30 10.97 8.46
CA ALA A 664 -29.10 10.57 7.07
C ALA A 664 -30.42 10.61 6.29
N PRO A 665 -30.40 10.89 4.97
CA PRO A 665 -31.63 11.04 4.17
C PRO A 665 -32.57 9.83 4.17
N GLY A 666 -32.02 8.62 4.36
CA GLY A 666 -32.79 7.36 4.42
C GLY A 666 -33.48 7.09 5.76
N GLY A 667 -33.37 8.00 6.74
CA GLY A 667 -33.94 7.84 8.08
C GLY A 667 -33.00 7.18 9.11
N GLY A 668 -31.78 6.80 8.69
CA GLY A 668 -30.70 6.42 9.60
C GLY A 668 -29.93 7.63 10.13
N ALA A 669 -28.79 7.40 10.77
CA ALA A 669 -27.95 8.46 11.31
C ALA A 669 -26.44 8.15 11.24
N VAL A 670 -25.63 9.20 11.27
CA VAL A 670 -24.17 9.14 11.38
C VAL A 670 -23.75 9.80 12.68
N PHE A 671 -23.02 9.06 13.53
CA PHE A 671 -22.33 9.62 14.69
C PHE A 671 -20.84 9.63 14.40
N ALA A 672 -20.20 10.78 14.59
CA ALA A 672 -18.78 10.95 14.27
C ALA A 672 -18.02 11.60 15.43
N THR A 673 -16.90 11.00 15.82
CA THR A 673 -16.07 11.45 16.95
C THR A 673 -14.99 12.43 16.53
N GLY A 674 -14.49 12.25 15.30
CA GLY A 674 -13.51 13.13 14.68
C GLY A 674 -12.14 13.09 15.33
N SER A 675 -11.75 11.93 15.85
CA SER A 675 -10.47 11.72 16.52
C SER A 675 -10.06 10.27 16.50
N ILE A 676 -8.79 10.01 16.17
CA ILE A 676 -8.22 8.67 16.25
C ILE A 676 -8.29 8.14 17.68
N GLY A 677 -7.87 8.93 18.67
CA GLY A 677 -7.75 8.47 20.06
C GLY A 677 -9.06 8.11 20.79
N TRP A 678 -10.22 8.21 20.13
CA TRP A 678 -11.52 7.91 20.74
C TRP A 678 -11.62 6.45 21.19
N CYS A 679 -11.23 5.50 20.33
CA CYS A 679 -11.26 4.06 20.65
C CYS A 679 -10.35 3.75 21.86
N GLY A 680 -9.15 4.34 21.90
CA GLY A 680 -8.22 4.23 23.01
C GLY A 680 -8.73 4.82 24.34
N ALA A 681 -9.78 5.66 24.32
CA ALA A 681 -10.38 6.24 25.52
C ALA A 681 -11.56 5.41 26.08
N LEU A 682 -12.19 4.55 25.27
CA LEU A 682 -13.37 3.75 25.67
C LEU A 682 -13.14 2.95 26.95
N SER A 683 -11.95 2.36 27.09
CA SER A 683 -11.64 1.42 28.18
C SER A 683 -11.14 2.07 29.48
N HIS A 684 -11.08 3.41 29.55
CA HIS A 684 -10.64 4.11 30.74
C HIS A 684 -11.54 3.81 31.96
N ASP A 685 -10.95 3.74 33.15
CA ASP A 685 -11.64 3.43 34.41
C ASP A 685 -12.63 2.25 34.31
N LYS A 686 -12.19 1.16 33.67
CA LYS A 686 -12.98 -0.06 33.45
C LYS A 686 -14.32 0.21 32.75
N ASP A 687 -14.27 1.03 31.71
CA ASP A 687 -15.41 1.47 30.90
C ASP A 687 -16.39 2.42 31.63
N ASP A 688 -16.16 2.81 32.89
CA ASP A 688 -17.02 3.77 33.61
C ASP A 688 -16.58 5.22 33.37
N ASN A 689 -16.74 5.65 32.12
CA ASN A 689 -16.34 6.97 31.70
C ASN A 689 -17.34 7.58 30.70
N ASP A 690 -17.20 8.87 30.43
CA ASP A 690 -18.14 9.63 29.59
C ASP A 690 -18.07 9.25 28.10
N VAL A 691 -16.88 8.98 27.57
CA VAL A 691 -16.65 8.44 26.20
C VAL A 691 -17.39 7.12 26.01
N SER A 692 -17.24 6.18 26.95
CA SER A 692 -17.93 4.89 26.99
C SER A 692 -19.45 5.05 27.06
N ARG A 693 -19.95 5.85 28.02
CA ARG A 693 -21.40 6.06 28.19
C ARG A 693 -22.06 6.69 26.95
N LEU A 694 -21.40 7.67 26.32
CA LEU A 694 -21.90 8.28 25.10
C LEU A 694 -21.94 7.28 23.94
N THR A 695 -20.83 6.56 23.72
CA THR A 695 -20.74 5.56 22.64
C THR A 695 -21.83 4.49 22.81
N ALA A 696 -22.02 3.97 24.03
CA ALA A 696 -23.07 3.00 24.31
C ALA A 696 -24.49 3.57 24.08
N ALA A 697 -24.75 4.83 24.46
CA ALA A 697 -26.03 5.48 24.22
C ALA A 697 -26.32 5.63 22.71
N VAL A 698 -25.31 5.98 21.91
CA VAL A 698 -25.40 6.05 20.45
C VAL A 698 -25.69 4.68 19.85
N LEU A 699 -24.93 3.65 20.20
CA LEU A 699 -25.13 2.31 19.62
C LEU A 699 -26.50 1.74 19.96
N ARG A 700 -27.00 1.96 21.19
CA ARG A 700 -28.37 1.61 21.56
C ARG A 700 -29.40 2.37 20.73
N ARG A 701 -29.20 3.67 20.49
CA ARG A 701 -30.06 4.48 19.60
C ARG A 701 -30.04 3.95 18.16
N PHE A 702 -28.93 3.42 17.68
CA PHE A 702 -28.82 2.80 16.35
C PHE A 702 -29.46 1.40 16.27
N GLY A 703 -30.08 0.90 17.35
CA GLY A 703 -30.71 -0.41 17.37
C GLY A 703 -29.72 -1.57 17.51
N ALA A 704 -28.48 -1.28 17.93
CA ALA A 704 -27.46 -2.27 18.26
C ALA A 704 -27.48 -2.66 19.75
N GLY A 705 -28.53 -2.34 20.51
CA GLY A 705 -28.64 -2.70 21.93
C GLY A 705 -28.48 -4.22 22.17
N PRO A 706 -28.14 -4.64 23.40
CA PRO A 706 -28.07 -6.06 23.74
C PRO A 706 -29.39 -6.74 23.38
N ASP A 707 -29.32 -7.97 22.88
CA ASP A 707 -30.49 -8.83 22.65
C ASP A 707 -31.11 -9.21 24.01
N THR A 708 -31.82 -8.28 24.63
CA THR A 708 -32.73 -8.59 25.72
C THR A 708 -33.99 -9.19 25.12
N GLU A 709 -34.54 -10.24 25.75
CA GLU A 709 -35.77 -10.97 25.33
C GLU A 709 -37.02 -10.08 25.12
N ASP A 710 -36.96 -8.78 25.41
CA ASP A 710 -38.01 -7.79 25.22
C ASP A 710 -37.84 -6.97 23.91
N ASP A 711 -37.56 -7.62 22.78
CA ASP A 711 -37.82 -7.03 21.46
C ASP A 711 -39.25 -7.40 21.02
N PRO A 712 -40.23 -6.48 21.11
CA PRO A 712 -41.60 -6.77 20.70
C PRO A 712 -41.74 -7.09 19.20
N ASP A 713 -40.70 -6.83 18.38
CA ASP A 713 -40.66 -7.18 16.96
C ASP A 713 -40.02 -8.56 16.67
N ALA A 714 -39.53 -9.28 17.69
CA ALA A 714 -39.05 -10.67 17.55
C ALA A 714 -40.19 -11.70 17.43
N ALA A 715 -41.45 -11.26 17.51
CA ALA A 715 -42.63 -12.12 17.40
C ALA A 715 -43.44 -11.82 16.13
N ALA A 716 -42.92 -12.17 14.96
CA ALA A 716 -43.76 -12.49 13.82
C ALA A 716 -43.10 -13.59 12.96
N PRO A 717 -43.79 -14.73 12.72
CA PRO A 717 -43.25 -15.85 11.94
C PRO A 717 -43.12 -15.55 10.44
#